data_AF-A0A0A1D6H0-F1
#
_entry.id   AF-A0A0A1D6H0-F1
#
_cell.length_a   1.000
_cell.length_b   1.000
_cell.length_c   1.000
_cell.angle_alpha   90.00
_cell.angle_beta   90.00
_cell.angle_gamma   90.00
#
_symmetry.space_group_name_H-M   'P 1'
#
loop_
_entity.id
_entity.type
_entity.pdbx_description
1 polymer ?
#
loop_
_entity_poly.entity_id
_entity_poly.type
_entity_poly.pdbx_seq_one_letter_code
_entity_poly.pdbx_strand_id
1 'polypeptide(L)'
;MNTFDGEDSQELLPEGLYELLHTNGLSARLRAVPDLEATSTDISSDVSPEALSRHVAEAVKRLLIDTDAGDRVAKVNQLLTVIDPENQVTPGPLQLESLHRPDALKRRQLRRPTTKLSDSALLTNGKDDPNLAAEIRAEIESADTVDLLCAFIRWTGIRLLEPSLDALKARGGKFRVITTTYMGATERRAIDQLVNRYGAEVKISYETQATRLHAKAWLFHRKTGFSTAYVGSSNLSSAAMLDGLEWNVRLSNIGTPSLLQKFAITFDSYWEQRAFQSYDPETDADKLDAALLRNGGTLTPAPSGYTGLEVAPYLHQIEMLEDLEAERNKGLHRNLLVAATGTGKTVIAALDYKRLCEAAGKDLSLLFIAHRREILQQSLSTYRNVMQSGSFGELFVGKHKPQEWQHVFASVQSLNARKLAAFDPSKFDVVVIDEFHHSSAKTYRKLIDHLTPQEFLGLTATPERGDGIHVADEFFDGRTASELRLWDALDADLLVPFHYFGVSDGVDLSALDWKRGSYDLQQLSDVYTGNDARAAKIINEMQGKVTSTEHMRAIGFCVSVQHAKYMANVFNKAGIKSAAVSGLTDDDERTLALKQLLKREINCIFAVDLFNEGLDLPQVDTILLLRPTQSATIFIQQIGRGLRRAKDKSVLTVMDFIGQQHREFRFDVRFRAMTGYGRKQLEKAVEEEFPFLPSGSQIVLDRVARDVVLTNLKAQLKLNKLKLVADIKSYGELYLADYLAKSGHELKTIYKSTKNSWTEYLRLAGLVEWMSPAEAAIAGKLYDVASAEEKKLLTRMASLIHVDDRERADAYSKIVAEDSPAYAELTPREQTYARMLFFTLWDNGGGFESYDEGFTTLRNFPFVCSEIAQVVALGAASSKRTGKSLGGKLAWSPLQSHLTYGRYEVLAALGAKSLDTIQQTKLVSMGGVAWCEQSRTDAFFVTINKDEANHSATTMYKDYALSPDIFHWESQNATSPSSPVGKRYLDPRGHDSQVLIFTRDTADDETGLTMPYTSLGQVDYIQHKGEKPIAITWKLHRPMPADVYADAAAVAQ
;
A
#
# COMPACT_ATOMS: atom_id res chain seq x y z
N MET A 1 25.72 38.36 -13.60
CA MET A 1 26.10 39.03 -14.86
C MET A 1 25.61 38.16 -16.02
N ASN A 2 24.45 38.53 -16.55
CA ASN A 2 23.99 38.35 -17.93
C ASN A 2 22.74 39.24 -18.01
N THR A 3 22.93 40.40 -18.60
CA THR A 3 21.93 41.44 -18.84
C THR A 3 21.01 40.96 -19.96
N PHE A 4 19.73 40.77 -19.67
CA PHE A 4 18.68 40.72 -20.68
C PHE A 4 18.27 42.17 -20.97
N ASP A 5 18.99 42.79 -21.91
CA ASP A 5 18.54 44.02 -22.55
C ASP A 5 17.47 43.68 -23.57
N GLY A 6 16.38 44.47 -23.56
CA GLY A 6 15.27 44.32 -24.47
C GLY A 6 15.63 44.74 -25.90
N GLU A 7 15.33 43.87 -26.85
CA GLU A 7 15.02 44.20 -28.24
C GLU A 7 14.04 43.14 -28.77
N ASP A 8 12.98 43.60 -29.45
CA ASP A 8 11.94 42.82 -30.16
C ASP A 8 12.56 41.86 -31.20
N SER A 9 13.09 40.72 -30.73
CA SER A 9 13.35 39.56 -31.56
C SER A 9 12.21 38.57 -31.35
N GLN A 10 11.49 38.25 -32.42
CA GLN A 10 10.57 37.11 -32.42
C GLN A 10 11.41 35.83 -32.21
N GLU A 11 11.64 35.46 -30.95
CA GLU A 11 12.24 34.16 -30.62
C GLU A 11 11.31 33.06 -31.17
N LEU A 12 11.78 32.44 -32.26
CA LEU A 12 11.22 31.21 -32.81
C LEU A 12 11.15 30.16 -31.70
N LEU A 13 10.05 29.43 -31.62
CA LEU A 13 9.86 28.40 -30.60
C LEU A 13 10.79 27.21 -30.91
N PRO A 14 11.74 26.85 -30.04
CA PRO A 14 12.57 25.66 -30.23
C PRO A 14 11.75 24.35 -30.11
N GLU A 15 12.31 23.22 -30.56
CA GLU A 15 11.75 21.90 -30.27
C GLU A 15 11.85 21.61 -28.75
N GLY A 16 10.75 21.19 -28.13
CA GLY A 16 10.72 20.92 -26.68
C GLY A 16 9.31 20.81 -26.10
N LEU A 17 9.25 20.67 -24.76
CA LEU A 17 8.00 20.63 -23.99
C LEU A 17 7.61 22.04 -23.54
N TYR A 18 6.31 22.35 -23.64
CA TYR A 18 5.76 23.66 -23.32
C TYR A 18 4.51 23.56 -22.44
N GLU A 19 4.37 24.49 -21.51
CA GLU A 19 3.15 24.73 -20.73
C GLU A 19 2.63 26.15 -20.97
N LEU A 20 2.37 26.49 -22.23
CA LEU A 20 1.92 27.82 -22.65
C LEU A 20 0.41 27.82 -22.93
N LEU A 21 -0.30 28.84 -22.44
CA LEU A 21 -1.68 29.06 -22.84
C LEU A 21 -1.78 29.39 -24.33
N HIS A 22 -2.78 28.80 -24.97
CA HIS A 22 -3.06 29.07 -26.37
C HIS A 22 -3.63 30.49 -26.55
N THR A 23 -2.75 31.44 -26.87
CA THR A 23 -3.07 32.85 -27.08
C THR A 23 -2.97 33.23 -28.56
N ASN A 24 -3.58 34.35 -28.96
CA ASN A 24 -3.44 34.89 -30.31
C ASN A 24 -1.97 35.15 -30.68
N GLY A 25 -1.15 35.59 -29.71
CA GLY A 25 0.29 35.76 -29.89
C GLY A 25 1.03 34.44 -30.10
N LEU A 26 0.70 33.39 -29.34
CA LEU A 26 1.29 32.06 -29.52
C LEU A 26 0.89 31.46 -30.87
N SER A 27 -0.36 31.64 -31.30
CA SER A 27 -0.85 31.19 -32.60
C SER A 27 -0.06 31.81 -33.76
N ALA A 28 0.34 33.08 -33.63
CA ALA A 28 1.20 33.75 -34.61
C ALA A 28 2.64 33.18 -34.61
N ARG A 29 3.20 32.86 -33.43
CA ARG A 29 4.54 32.28 -33.28
C ARG A 29 4.62 30.84 -33.81
N LEU A 30 3.59 30.02 -33.59
CA LEU A 30 3.50 28.66 -34.14
C LEU A 30 3.48 28.64 -35.67
N ARG A 31 2.83 29.63 -36.30
CA ARG A 31 2.87 29.78 -37.77
C ARG A 31 4.25 30.13 -38.32
N ALA A 32 5.15 30.66 -37.49
CA ALA A 32 6.51 31.02 -37.88
C ALA A 32 7.50 29.84 -37.79
N VAL A 33 7.06 28.67 -37.31
CA VAL A 33 7.87 27.42 -37.22
C VAL A 33 7.15 26.26 -37.93
N PRO A 34 7.06 26.28 -39.28
CA PRO A 34 6.31 25.28 -40.05
C PRO A 34 6.90 23.87 -39.99
N ASP A 35 8.14 23.74 -39.54
CA ASP A 35 8.89 22.48 -39.48
C ASP A 35 8.60 21.67 -38.20
N LEU A 36 7.84 22.23 -37.25
CA LEU A 36 7.50 21.63 -35.96
C LEU A 36 5.99 21.38 -35.84
N GLU A 37 5.60 20.23 -35.30
CA GLU A 37 4.20 19.87 -35.06
C GLU A 37 3.81 20.19 -33.61
N ALA A 38 2.76 20.99 -33.42
CA ALA A 38 2.25 21.33 -32.10
C ALA A 38 1.12 20.38 -31.70
N THR A 39 1.25 19.76 -30.52
CA THR A 39 0.15 19.03 -29.86
C THR A 39 -0.42 19.90 -28.76
N SER A 40 -1.74 20.11 -28.74
CA SER A 40 -2.44 20.84 -27.69
C SER A 40 -3.49 19.98 -27.01
N THR A 41 -3.65 20.18 -25.70
CA THR A 41 -4.65 19.51 -24.87
C THR A 41 -5.41 20.55 -24.06
N ASP A 42 -6.66 20.24 -23.73
CA ASP A 42 -7.46 21.11 -22.88
C ASP A 42 -6.91 21.09 -21.43
N ILE A 43 -6.87 22.27 -20.80
CA ILE A 43 -6.52 22.37 -19.39
C ILE A 43 -7.75 21.96 -18.57
N SER A 44 -7.55 21.05 -17.62
CA SER A 44 -8.61 20.57 -16.74
C SER A 44 -9.20 21.69 -15.88
N SER A 45 -10.47 21.54 -15.50
CA SER A 45 -11.22 22.61 -14.81
C SER A 45 -10.62 22.98 -13.44
N ASP A 46 -9.93 22.07 -12.78
CA ASP A 46 -9.25 22.24 -11.49
C ASP A 46 -7.96 23.07 -11.59
N VAL A 47 -7.19 22.92 -12.67
CA VAL A 47 -5.91 23.64 -12.88
C VAL A 47 -6.11 24.96 -13.64
N SER A 48 -7.20 25.08 -14.41
CA SER A 48 -7.46 26.25 -15.25
C SER A 48 -7.44 27.61 -14.51
N PRO A 49 -7.92 27.77 -13.24
CA PRO A 49 -7.84 29.04 -12.54
C PRO A 49 -6.40 29.50 -12.31
N GLU A 50 -5.50 28.60 -11.94
CA GLU A 50 -4.10 28.93 -11.68
C GLU A 50 -3.39 29.33 -12.98
N ALA A 51 -3.54 28.54 -14.03
CA ALA A 51 -2.94 28.81 -15.34
C ALA A 51 -3.36 30.18 -15.89
N LEU A 52 -4.66 30.50 -15.83
CA LEU A 52 -5.20 31.79 -16.26
C LEU A 52 -4.72 32.94 -15.36
N SER A 53 -4.71 32.76 -14.03
CA SER A 53 -4.23 33.80 -13.10
C SER A 53 -2.76 34.13 -13.32
N ARG A 54 -1.92 33.13 -13.63
CA ARG A 54 -0.48 33.31 -13.87
C ARG A 54 -0.25 34.16 -15.12
N HIS A 55 -1.04 33.93 -16.16
CA HIS A 55 -0.98 34.73 -17.39
C HIS A 55 -1.39 36.18 -17.16
N VAL A 56 -2.49 36.42 -16.43
CA VAL A 56 -2.92 37.78 -16.07
C VAL A 56 -1.88 38.46 -15.16
N ALA A 57 -1.35 37.76 -14.15
CA ALA A 57 -0.35 38.30 -13.24
C ALA A 57 0.92 38.75 -13.98
N GLU A 58 1.40 37.96 -14.95
CA GLU A 58 2.55 38.32 -15.77
C GLU A 58 2.27 39.54 -16.67
N ALA A 59 1.07 39.63 -17.26
CA ALA A 59 0.67 40.80 -18.04
C ALA A 59 0.58 42.08 -17.17
N VAL A 60 0.01 41.97 -15.97
CA VAL A 60 -0.06 43.08 -15.00
C VAL A 60 1.34 43.48 -14.53
N LYS A 61 2.23 42.52 -14.28
CA LYS A 61 3.62 42.80 -13.88
C LYS A 61 4.36 43.62 -14.95
N ARG A 62 4.23 43.26 -16.22
CA ARG A 62 4.81 44.02 -17.35
C ARG A 62 4.24 45.43 -17.41
N LEU A 63 2.91 45.57 -17.34
CA LEU A 63 2.24 46.87 -17.27
C LEU A 63 2.79 47.76 -16.14
N LEU A 64 3.03 47.19 -14.95
CA LEU A 64 3.54 47.95 -13.80
C LEU A 64 5.03 48.30 -13.92
N ILE A 65 5.84 47.47 -14.58
CA ILE A 65 7.24 47.79 -14.88
C ILE A 65 7.31 49.02 -15.80
N ASP A 66 6.46 49.05 -16.83
CA ASP A 66 6.38 50.12 -17.82
C ASP A 66 5.67 51.39 -17.31
N THR A 67 5.00 51.31 -16.15
CA THR A 67 4.30 52.44 -15.52
C THR A 67 5.24 53.19 -14.56
N ASP A 68 5.19 54.53 -14.59
CA ASP A 68 5.89 55.40 -13.67
C ASP A 68 5.56 55.10 -12.19
N ALA A 69 6.56 55.16 -11.31
CA ALA A 69 6.45 54.69 -9.94
C ALA A 69 5.31 55.35 -9.13
N GLY A 70 4.99 56.62 -9.41
CA GLY A 70 3.90 57.36 -8.76
C GLY A 70 2.50 56.89 -9.17
N ASP A 71 2.36 56.34 -10.38
CA ASP A 71 1.07 55.98 -10.97
C ASP A 71 0.75 54.48 -10.83
N ARG A 72 1.73 53.67 -10.43
CA ARG A 72 1.56 52.21 -10.24
C ARG A 72 0.38 51.86 -9.33
N VAL A 73 0.25 52.54 -8.18
CA VAL A 73 -0.85 52.28 -7.22
C VAL A 73 -2.21 52.62 -7.84
N ALA A 74 -2.31 53.75 -8.53
CA ALA A 74 -3.54 54.14 -9.23
C ALA A 74 -3.91 53.12 -10.31
N LYS A 75 -2.93 52.60 -11.05
CA LYS A 75 -3.13 51.58 -12.07
C LYS A 75 -3.59 50.24 -11.50
N VAL A 76 -3.02 49.81 -10.37
CA VAL A 76 -3.48 48.60 -9.65
C VAL A 76 -4.92 48.77 -9.16
N ASN A 77 -5.26 49.92 -8.55
CA ASN A 77 -6.61 50.17 -8.05
C ASN A 77 -7.68 50.22 -9.16
N GLN A 78 -7.31 50.67 -10.37
CA GLN A 78 -8.19 50.57 -11.54
C GLN A 78 -8.55 49.11 -11.85
N LEU A 79 -7.60 48.18 -11.76
CA LEU A 79 -7.85 46.75 -11.96
C LEU A 79 -8.66 46.16 -10.79
N LEU A 80 -8.32 46.51 -9.55
CA LEU A 80 -9.02 46.02 -8.35
C LEU A 80 -10.47 46.49 -8.29
N THR A 81 -10.83 47.63 -8.89
CA THR A 81 -12.23 48.07 -8.95
C THR A 81 -13.15 47.04 -9.63
N VAL A 82 -12.61 46.28 -10.59
CA VAL A 82 -13.36 45.24 -11.31
C VAL A 82 -13.26 43.88 -10.61
N ILE A 83 -12.10 43.58 -9.99
CA ILE A 83 -11.79 42.25 -9.47
C ILE A 83 -12.16 42.09 -7.99
N ASP A 84 -11.80 43.09 -7.17
CA ASP A 84 -11.98 43.08 -5.72
C ASP A 84 -12.04 44.53 -5.18
N PRO A 85 -13.22 45.19 -5.29
CA PRO A 85 -13.35 46.61 -5.02
C PRO A 85 -13.15 46.98 -3.55
N GLU A 86 -13.25 46.02 -2.63
CA GLU A 86 -13.11 46.25 -1.19
C GLU A 86 -11.64 46.28 -0.73
N ASN A 87 -10.71 45.71 -1.52
CA ASN A 87 -9.29 45.58 -1.15
C ASN A 87 -8.36 46.52 -1.95
N GLN A 88 -8.75 47.79 -2.11
CA GLN A 88 -7.90 48.79 -2.79
C GLN A 88 -6.66 49.16 -1.98
N VAL A 89 -5.54 49.40 -2.69
CA VAL A 89 -4.26 49.80 -2.10
C VAL A 89 -4.31 51.29 -1.72
N THR A 90 -3.96 51.61 -0.48
CA THR A 90 -3.89 53.01 0.00
C THR A 90 -2.76 53.80 -0.69
N PRO A 91 -2.80 55.15 -0.68
CA PRO A 91 -1.73 55.96 -1.26
C PRO A 91 -0.34 55.67 -0.67
N GLY A 92 0.63 55.42 -1.54
CA GLY A 92 1.98 54.94 -1.21
C GLY A 92 2.00 53.42 -0.97
N PRO A 93 2.91 52.65 -1.60
CA PRO A 93 3.00 51.22 -1.30
C PRO A 93 3.58 51.05 0.11
N LEU A 94 2.70 50.89 1.10
CA LEU A 94 3.06 50.59 2.48
C LEU A 94 2.87 49.09 2.73
N GLN A 95 3.88 48.45 3.33
CA GLN A 95 3.82 47.05 3.74
C GLN A 95 3.74 46.97 5.26
N LEU A 96 2.76 46.22 5.78
CA LEU A 96 2.69 45.93 7.21
C LEU A 96 3.78 44.92 7.59
N GLU A 97 4.78 45.35 8.36
CA GLU A 97 5.92 44.50 8.71
C GLU A 97 5.81 43.83 10.08
N SER A 98 5.16 44.49 11.05
CA SER A 98 4.98 43.95 12.40
C SER A 98 3.81 44.61 13.12
N LEU A 99 3.21 43.87 14.06
CA LEU A 99 2.19 44.36 14.98
C LEU A 99 2.65 44.10 16.42
N HIS A 100 2.41 45.07 17.30
CA HIS A 100 2.73 44.94 18.72
C HIS A 100 1.63 45.60 19.57
N ARG A 101 1.46 45.10 20.80
CA ARG A 101 0.56 45.74 21.76
C ARG A 101 1.19 47.06 22.23
N PRO A 102 0.46 48.18 22.19
CA PRO A 102 1.00 49.50 22.55
C PRO A 102 1.49 49.57 24.01
N ASP A 103 0.85 48.83 24.92
CA ASP A 103 1.12 48.89 26.38
C ASP A 103 2.12 47.84 26.90
N ALA A 104 2.83 47.13 26.02
CA ALA A 104 3.83 46.16 26.45
C ALA A 104 5.09 46.89 26.98
N LEU A 105 5.39 46.72 28.28
CA LEU A 105 6.57 47.29 28.99
C LEU A 105 7.91 47.03 28.29
N LYS A 106 8.00 46.04 27.39
CA LYS A 106 9.12 45.84 26.47
C LYS A 106 8.58 45.63 25.05
N ARG A 107 8.94 46.53 24.13
CA ARG A 107 8.72 46.31 22.68
C ARG A 107 9.56 45.11 22.24
N ARG A 108 8.91 44.06 21.73
CA ARG A 108 9.59 42.92 21.12
C ARG A 108 10.12 43.36 19.76
N GLN A 109 11.41 43.65 19.66
CA GLN A 109 12.07 43.83 18.37
C GLN A 109 12.29 42.45 17.75
N LEU A 110 11.35 41.99 16.94
CA LEU A 110 11.49 40.78 16.14
C LEU A 110 12.51 41.05 15.04
N ARG A 111 13.62 40.31 15.01
CA ARG A 111 14.50 40.33 13.84
C ARG A 111 13.85 39.55 12.71
N ARG A 112 13.74 40.18 11.55
CA ARG A 112 13.24 39.53 10.33
C ARG A 112 14.40 38.77 9.67
N PRO A 113 14.14 37.61 9.07
CA PRO A 113 15.12 36.94 8.22
C PRO A 113 15.50 37.87 7.06
N THR A 114 16.72 37.71 6.53
CA THR A 114 17.23 38.51 5.40
C THR A 114 16.40 38.21 4.15
N THR A 115 15.99 36.95 3.98
CA THR A 115 15.03 36.55 2.96
C THR A 115 13.60 36.89 3.42
N LYS A 116 12.88 37.70 2.64
CA LYS A 116 11.50 38.10 2.95
C LYS A 116 10.61 36.88 3.19
N LEU A 117 9.71 36.94 4.18
CA LEU A 117 8.83 35.81 4.52
C LEU A 117 7.93 35.33 3.36
N SER A 118 7.71 36.17 2.35
CA SER A 118 6.95 35.81 1.14
C SER A 118 7.75 34.97 0.13
N ASP A 119 9.07 35.09 0.13
CA ASP A 119 9.90 34.65 -0.99
C ASP A 119 10.44 33.23 -0.78
N SER A 120 10.63 32.50 -1.87
CA SER A 120 11.41 31.26 -1.85
C SER A 120 12.86 31.56 -2.26
N ALA A 121 13.83 30.83 -1.70
CA ALA A 121 15.25 31.06 -1.96
C ALA A 121 16.06 29.77 -1.94
N LEU A 122 17.15 29.72 -2.69
CA LEU A 122 18.19 28.70 -2.56
C LEU A 122 19.36 29.29 -1.78
N LEU A 123 19.79 28.62 -0.72
CA LEU A 123 20.90 29.02 0.14
C LEU A 123 22.02 28.00 0.01
N THR A 124 23.18 28.45 -0.44
CA THR A 124 24.33 27.57 -0.75
C THR A 124 25.53 27.72 0.21
N ASN A 125 25.36 28.52 1.28
CA ASN A 125 26.46 29.00 2.12
C ASN A 125 27.58 29.71 1.32
N GLY A 126 27.24 30.29 0.17
CA GLY A 126 28.14 31.13 -0.62
C GLY A 126 28.49 32.44 0.10
N LYS A 127 29.55 33.13 -0.35
CA LYS A 127 29.98 34.41 0.25
C LYS A 127 28.92 35.52 0.16
N ASP A 128 28.07 35.45 -0.86
CA ASP A 128 27.01 36.42 -1.12
C ASP A 128 25.63 35.97 -0.58
N ASP A 129 25.54 34.75 -0.04
CA ASP A 129 24.30 34.21 0.54
C ASP A 129 24.22 34.51 2.05
N PRO A 130 23.01 34.71 2.60
CA PRO A 130 22.86 34.84 4.05
C PRO A 130 23.20 33.52 4.74
N ASN A 131 23.91 33.63 5.86
CA ASN A 131 24.30 32.46 6.66
C ASN A 131 23.06 31.73 7.20
N LEU A 132 22.99 30.41 6.97
CA LEU A 132 21.83 29.59 7.34
C LEU A 132 21.52 29.64 8.85
N ALA A 133 22.53 29.62 9.72
CA ALA A 133 22.32 29.72 11.16
C ALA A 133 21.77 31.09 11.59
N ALA A 134 22.12 32.17 10.88
CA ALA A 134 21.55 33.49 11.12
C ALA A 134 20.07 33.55 10.70
N GLU A 135 19.75 33.00 9.52
CA GLU A 135 18.37 32.89 9.02
C GLU A 135 17.49 32.07 9.98
N ILE A 136 17.92 30.85 10.34
CA ILE A 136 17.17 29.98 11.26
C ILE A 136 16.94 30.66 12.61
N ARG A 137 17.91 31.42 13.14
CA ARG A 137 17.70 32.18 14.39
C ARG A 137 16.62 33.25 14.27
N ALA A 138 16.59 33.98 13.16
CA ALA A 138 15.56 35.00 12.91
C ALA A 138 14.17 34.36 12.67
N GLU A 139 14.13 33.21 11.99
CA GLU A 139 12.93 32.43 11.79
C GLU A 139 12.36 31.93 13.13
N ILE A 140 13.21 31.35 13.99
CA ILE A 140 12.84 30.92 15.36
C ILE A 140 12.36 32.12 16.18
N GLU A 141 12.96 33.29 16.09
CA GLU A 141 12.54 34.46 16.90
C GLU A 141 11.08 34.88 16.64
N SER A 142 10.54 34.61 15.44
CA SER A 142 9.19 35.02 15.03
C SER A 142 8.17 33.88 14.99
N ALA A 143 8.58 32.61 15.06
CA ALA A 143 7.69 31.45 14.98
C ALA A 143 6.84 31.23 16.25
N ASP A 144 5.65 30.65 16.11
CA ASP A 144 4.82 30.17 17.21
C ASP A 144 5.10 28.69 17.52
N THR A 145 5.42 27.90 16.50
CA THR A 145 5.83 26.50 16.61
C THR A 145 6.97 26.23 15.65
N VAL A 146 7.97 25.49 16.12
CA VAL A 146 9.13 25.08 15.34
C VAL A 146 9.14 23.56 15.27
N ASP A 147 9.22 23.05 14.06
CA ASP A 147 9.31 21.62 13.78
C ASP A 147 10.67 21.35 13.12
N LEU A 148 11.41 20.38 13.67
CA LEU A 148 12.72 19.97 13.18
C LEU A 148 12.69 18.49 12.81
N LEU A 149 12.96 18.19 11.55
CA LEU A 149 13.20 16.84 11.06
C LEU A 149 14.69 16.74 10.72
N CYS A 150 15.47 16.03 11.53
CA CYS A 150 16.91 15.97 11.31
C CYS A 150 17.50 14.60 11.65
N ALA A 151 18.20 14.03 10.67
CA ALA A 151 18.89 12.76 10.83
C ALA A 151 19.97 12.83 11.92
N PHE A 152 20.81 13.88 11.90
CA PHE A 152 21.95 14.01 12.81
C PHE A 152 21.90 15.29 13.63
N ILE A 153 21.87 15.13 14.95
CA ILE A 153 21.84 16.24 15.90
C ILE A 153 23.10 16.20 16.76
N ARG A 154 23.92 17.26 16.67
CA ARG A 154 25.13 17.43 17.48
C ARG A 154 25.03 18.66 18.37
N TRP A 155 25.68 18.61 19.53
CA TRP A 155 25.70 19.71 20.49
C TRP A 155 26.22 21.01 19.87
N THR A 156 27.27 20.90 19.03
CA THR A 156 27.86 22.04 18.32
C THR A 156 26.89 22.80 17.43
N GLY A 157 25.90 22.13 16.84
CA GLY A 157 24.87 22.77 16.02
C GLY A 157 23.83 23.48 16.87
N ILE A 158 23.34 22.83 17.93
CA ILE A 158 22.39 23.42 18.90
C ILE A 158 22.96 24.70 19.51
N ARG A 159 24.26 24.71 19.83
CA ARG A 159 24.94 25.87 20.44
C ARG A 159 24.82 27.14 19.60
N LEU A 160 24.70 27.02 18.28
CA LEU A 160 24.52 28.18 17.39
C LEU A 160 23.14 28.83 17.54
N LEU A 161 22.15 28.10 18.07
CA LEU A 161 20.75 28.49 18.15
C LEU A 161 20.26 28.78 19.58
N GLU A 162 21.10 28.60 20.62
CA GLU A 162 20.65 28.68 22.03
C GLU A 162 19.84 29.93 22.37
N PRO A 163 20.25 31.16 21.99
CA PRO A 163 19.51 32.36 22.38
C PRO A 163 18.09 32.39 21.82
N SER A 164 17.91 31.91 20.58
CA SER A 164 16.62 31.88 19.91
C SER A 164 15.72 30.76 20.48
N LEU A 165 16.30 29.61 20.84
CA LEU A 165 15.58 28.50 21.47
C LEU A 165 15.14 28.83 22.91
N ASP A 166 16.01 29.47 23.71
CA ASP A 166 15.65 29.96 25.05
C ASP A 166 14.51 30.99 24.94
N ALA A 167 14.55 31.87 23.93
CA ALA A 167 13.47 32.82 23.65
C ALA A 167 12.17 32.16 23.15
N LEU A 168 12.24 30.98 22.51
CA LEU A 168 11.07 30.17 22.11
C LEU A 168 10.39 29.54 23.33
N LYS A 169 11.17 28.92 24.21
CA LYS A 169 10.65 28.36 25.46
C LYS A 169 10.06 29.42 26.38
N ALA A 170 10.76 30.55 26.56
CA ALA A 170 10.32 31.62 27.46
C ALA A 170 8.97 32.23 27.07
N ARG A 171 8.58 32.17 25.78
CA ARG A 171 7.28 32.65 25.29
C ARG A 171 6.21 31.56 25.19
N GLY A 172 6.51 30.33 25.60
CA GLY A 172 5.61 29.19 25.49
C GLY A 172 5.37 28.70 24.06
N GLY A 173 6.32 28.94 23.14
CA GLY A 173 6.26 28.36 21.80
C GLY A 173 6.58 26.87 21.83
N LYS A 174 5.99 26.10 20.92
CA LYS A 174 6.20 24.65 20.83
C LYS A 174 7.44 24.34 19.99
N PHE A 175 8.21 23.33 20.41
CA PHE A 175 9.35 22.84 19.65
C PHE A 175 9.26 21.31 19.53
N ARG A 176 9.03 20.80 18.32
CA ARG A 176 8.93 19.37 18.02
C ARG A 176 10.14 18.91 17.21
N VAL A 177 10.74 17.79 17.61
CA VAL A 177 11.94 17.26 16.97
C VAL A 177 11.76 15.79 16.64
N ILE A 178 11.92 15.43 15.37
CA ILE A 178 12.00 14.05 14.90
C ILE A 178 13.45 13.76 14.51
N THR A 179 14.00 12.67 15.04
CA THR A 179 15.35 12.23 14.72
C THR A 179 15.47 10.70 14.66
N THR A 180 16.64 10.20 14.31
CA THR A 180 16.92 8.77 14.20
C THR A 180 18.28 8.43 14.81
N THR A 181 18.43 7.17 15.22
CA THR A 181 19.72 6.60 15.65
C THR A 181 20.56 6.06 14.49
N TYR A 182 20.08 6.22 13.24
CA TYR A 182 20.78 5.81 12.03
C TYR A 182 22.23 6.34 11.99
N MET A 183 23.19 5.47 11.66
CA MET A 183 24.65 5.73 11.67
C MET A 183 25.29 6.15 13.00
N GLY A 184 24.53 6.22 14.10
CA GLY A 184 25.07 6.56 15.42
C GLY A 184 25.70 7.96 15.51
N ALA A 185 25.37 8.88 14.60
CA ALA A 185 26.01 10.19 14.50
C ALA A 185 25.38 11.28 15.38
N THR A 186 24.19 11.02 15.94
CA THR A 186 23.47 11.88 16.89
C THR A 186 24.07 11.75 18.29
N GLU A 187 24.19 12.86 19.00
CA GLU A 187 24.76 12.89 20.36
C GLU A 187 23.65 12.86 21.43
N ARG A 188 23.69 11.86 22.32
CA ARG A 188 22.85 11.74 23.55
C ARG A 188 22.69 13.07 24.29
N ARG A 189 23.81 13.73 24.60
CA ARG A 189 23.84 15.04 25.26
C ARG A 189 23.05 16.11 24.52
N ALA A 190 23.08 16.10 23.18
CA ALA A 190 22.40 17.09 22.37
C ALA A 190 20.87 16.92 22.50
N ILE A 191 20.40 15.68 22.44
CA ILE A 191 18.98 15.34 22.61
C ILE A 191 18.49 15.67 24.02
N ASP A 192 19.27 15.37 25.07
CA ASP A 192 18.86 15.69 26.44
C ASP A 192 18.68 17.18 26.68
N GLN A 193 19.54 18.00 26.06
CA GLN A 193 19.43 19.45 26.18
C GLN A 193 18.22 20.00 25.43
N LEU A 194 17.83 19.41 24.30
CA LEU A 194 16.59 19.75 23.60
C LEU A 194 15.38 19.59 24.53
N VAL A 195 15.27 18.45 25.21
CA VAL A 195 14.18 18.19 26.15
C VAL A 195 14.29 19.07 27.40
N ASN A 196 15.38 18.94 28.16
CA ASN A 196 15.50 19.53 29.49
C ASN A 196 15.60 21.06 29.47
N ARG A 197 16.50 21.61 28.64
CA ARG A 197 16.74 23.06 28.60
C ARG A 197 15.73 23.76 27.71
N TYR A 198 15.49 23.25 26.51
CA TYR A 198 14.68 23.95 25.51
C TYR A 198 13.21 23.52 25.47
N GLY A 199 12.80 22.52 26.26
CA GLY A 199 11.40 22.09 26.37
C GLY A 199 10.89 21.46 25.06
N ALA A 200 11.77 20.87 24.27
CA ALA A 200 11.40 20.23 23.02
C ALA A 200 10.71 18.89 23.29
N GLU A 201 9.65 18.61 22.54
CA GLU A 201 9.11 17.27 22.40
C GLU A 201 9.99 16.54 21.38
N VAL A 202 10.59 15.41 21.76
CA VAL A 202 11.48 14.64 20.88
C VAL A 202 10.88 13.27 20.62
N LYS A 203 10.80 12.88 19.35
CA LYS A 203 10.52 11.51 18.93
C LYS A 203 11.70 10.93 18.15
N ILE A 204 12.09 9.69 18.48
CA ILE A 204 13.27 9.02 17.95
C ILE A 204 12.86 7.72 17.27
N SER A 205 13.34 7.51 16.04
CA SER A 205 13.37 6.18 15.43
C SER A 205 14.65 5.45 15.85
N TYR A 206 14.45 4.36 16.59
CA TYR A 206 15.51 3.43 17.00
C TYR A 206 15.79 2.35 15.94
N GLU A 207 14.98 2.32 14.87
CA GLU A 207 15.06 1.30 13.85
C GLU A 207 16.24 1.54 12.91
N THR A 208 17.00 0.48 12.66
CA THR A 208 18.15 0.51 11.75
C THR A 208 17.80 0.24 10.30
N GLN A 209 16.59 -0.26 10.04
CA GLN A 209 16.29 -1.03 8.82
C GLN A 209 14.99 -0.66 8.11
N ALA A 210 14.02 0.01 8.74
CA ALA A 210 12.87 0.60 8.05
C ALA A 210 13.13 2.08 7.82
N THR A 211 12.88 2.54 6.59
CA THR A 211 12.93 3.94 6.11
C THR A 211 14.09 4.76 6.65
N ARG A 212 15.16 4.87 5.85
CA ARG A 212 16.33 5.70 6.18
C ARG A 212 15.91 7.19 6.21
N LEU A 213 15.49 7.69 7.38
CA LEU A 213 15.21 9.10 7.58
C LEU A 213 16.52 9.90 7.42
N HIS A 214 16.76 10.39 6.20
CA HIS A 214 17.85 11.30 5.84
C HIS A 214 17.36 12.71 5.56
N ALA A 215 16.11 13.01 5.91
CA ALA A 215 15.56 14.34 5.76
C ALA A 215 16.21 15.31 6.75
N LYS A 216 16.42 16.54 6.27
CA LYS A 216 16.97 17.64 7.04
C LYS A 216 16.15 18.86 6.70
N ALA A 217 15.25 19.19 7.60
CA ALA A 217 14.30 20.22 7.34
C ALA A 217 13.81 20.90 8.61
N TRP A 218 13.51 22.18 8.45
CA TRP A 218 12.94 23.05 9.46
C TRP A 218 11.61 23.58 8.96
N LEU A 219 10.62 23.65 9.84
CA LEU A 219 9.34 24.26 9.55
C LEU A 219 8.96 25.22 10.68
N PHE A 220 8.67 26.46 10.30
CA PHE A 220 8.40 27.57 11.19
C PHE A 220 6.95 28.00 11.01
N HIS A 221 6.10 27.58 11.93
CA HIS A 221 4.68 27.92 11.90
C HIS A 221 4.43 29.29 12.51
N ARG A 222 3.65 30.12 11.80
CA ARG A 222 3.19 31.42 12.29
C ARG A 222 1.69 31.53 12.15
N LYS A 223 1.02 31.95 13.22
CA LYS A 223 -0.41 32.29 13.22
C LYS A 223 -0.74 33.46 12.30
N THR A 224 0.26 34.23 11.89
CA THR A 224 0.13 35.32 10.92
C THR A 224 -0.12 34.86 9.48
N GLY A 225 0.03 33.56 9.18
CA GLY A 225 -0.08 33.01 7.82
C GLY A 225 1.22 33.08 7.00
N PHE A 226 2.31 33.61 7.56
CA PHE A 226 3.62 33.73 6.91
C PHE A 226 4.60 32.62 7.37
N SER A 227 4.12 31.38 7.40
CA SER A 227 4.94 30.22 7.73
C SER A 227 6.00 29.96 6.64
N THR A 228 7.14 29.41 7.05
CA THR A 228 8.29 29.15 6.18
C THR A 228 8.90 27.79 6.50
N ALA A 229 9.57 27.17 5.54
CA ALA A 229 10.32 25.94 5.76
C ALA A 229 11.67 25.99 5.05
N TYR A 230 12.62 25.21 5.53
CA TYR A 230 13.93 25.01 4.91
C TYR A 230 14.11 23.51 4.71
N VAL A 231 14.45 23.08 3.50
CA VAL A 231 14.69 21.67 3.15
C VAL A 231 16.01 21.58 2.42
N GLY A 232 16.90 20.70 2.86
CA GLY A 232 18.21 20.62 2.25
C GLY A 232 19.12 19.53 2.77
N SER A 233 20.42 19.75 2.62
CA SER A 233 21.48 18.82 3.04
C SER A 233 22.10 19.17 4.40
N SER A 234 21.73 20.32 5.00
CA SER A 234 22.31 20.79 6.26
C SER A 234 21.78 20.07 7.51
N ASN A 235 22.63 19.26 8.16
CA ASN A 235 22.35 18.71 9.49
C ASN A 235 22.52 19.75 10.61
N LEU A 236 22.01 19.47 11.81
CA LEU A 236 22.23 20.32 12.98
C LEU A 236 23.64 20.12 13.57
N SER A 237 24.64 20.65 12.86
CA SER A 237 26.07 20.62 13.21
C SER A 237 26.77 21.91 12.76
N SER A 238 27.90 22.27 13.38
CA SER A 238 28.64 23.48 13.00
C SER A 238 29.12 23.46 11.54
N ALA A 239 29.63 22.31 11.07
CA ALA A 239 30.13 22.18 9.70
C ALA A 239 29.03 22.43 8.67
N ALA A 240 27.86 21.81 8.84
CA ALA A 240 26.76 21.93 7.89
C ALA A 240 26.01 23.28 7.94
N MET A 241 26.17 24.05 9.02
CA MET A 241 25.47 25.33 9.22
C MET A 241 26.34 26.56 8.89
N LEU A 242 27.67 26.41 8.83
CA LEU A 242 28.61 27.52 8.65
C LEU A 242 29.56 27.35 7.45
N ASP A 243 30.21 26.18 7.31
CA ASP A 243 31.39 26.02 6.44
C ASP A 243 31.19 25.00 5.29
N GLY A 244 30.11 24.22 5.32
CA GLY A 244 29.81 23.18 4.34
C GLY A 244 29.19 23.74 3.06
N LEU A 245 29.55 23.12 1.92
CA LEU A 245 28.85 23.30 0.64
C LEU A 245 27.51 22.57 0.72
N GLU A 246 26.48 23.27 1.16
CA GLU A 246 25.17 22.71 1.45
C GLU A 246 24.12 23.42 0.62
N TRP A 247 23.12 22.70 0.14
CA TRP A 247 22.02 23.29 -0.62
C TRP A 247 20.76 23.24 0.23
N ASN A 248 20.21 24.41 0.55
CA ASN A 248 18.98 24.53 1.33
C ASN A 248 17.98 25.37 0.56
N VAL A 249 16.84 24.77 0.24
CA VAL A 249 15.72 25.47 -0.38
C VAL A 249 14.80 25.97 0.73
N ARG A 250 14.55 27.26 0.73
CA ARG A 250 13.55 27.91 1.56
C ARG A 250 12.21 27.96 0.84
N LEU A 251 11.19 27.47 1.50
CA LEU A 251 9.79 27.51 1.09
C LEU A 251 9.02 28.55 1.91
N SER A 252 7.98 29.12 1.32
CA SER A 252 7.15 30.16 1.92
C SER A 252 5.68 29.85 1.67
N ASN A 253 4.83 30.07 2.67
CA ASN A 253 3.40 29.86 2.53
C ASN A 253 2.75 30.78 1.47
N ILE A 254 3.40 31.91 1.15
CA ILE A 254 2.90 32.86 0.15
C ILE A 254 3.40 32.50 -1.26
N GLY A 255 4.67 32.15 -1.38
CA GLY A 255 5.29 31.85 -2.67
C GLY A 255 5.04 30.43 -3.16
N THR A 256 4.95 29.48 -2.22
CA THR A 256 4.84 28.04 -2.48
C THR A 256 3.85 27.37 -1.50
N PRO A 257 2.58 27.80 -1.44
CA PRO A 257 1.59 27.33 -0.46
C PRO A 257 1.39 25.81 -0.49
N SER A 258 1.23 25.22 -1.68
CA SER A 258 0.99 23.78 -1.84
C SER A 258 2.16 22.92 -1.34
N LEU A 259 3.40 23.33 -1.63
CA LEU A 259 4.59 22.63 -1.16
C LEU A 259 4.76 22.72 0.35
N LEU A 260 4.54 23.90 0.94
CA LEU A 260 4.64 24.08 2.39
C LEU A 260 3.56 23.25 3.12
N GLN A 261 2.35 23.20 2.56
CA GLN A 261 1.28 22.36 3.09
C GLN A 261 1.65 20.87 3.02
N LYS A 262 2.12 20.37 1.86
CA LYS A 262 2.60 18.99 1.72
C LYS A 262 3.70 18.67 2.74
N PHE A 263 4.64 19.59 2.93
CA PHE A 263 5.71 19.43 3.93
C PHE A 263 5.16 19.32 5.35
N ALA A 264 4.24 20.20 5.75
CA ALA A 264 3.63 20.17 7.09
C ALA A 264 2.86 18.86 7.34
N ILE A 265 2.09 18.41 6.36
CA ILE A 265 1.34 17.13 6.41
C ILE A 265 2.30 15.95 6.56
N THR A 266 3.38 15.94 5.79
CA THR A 266 4.40 14.88 5.84
C THR A 266 5.07 14.83 7.22
N PHE A 267 5.40 16.00 7.79
CA PHE A 267 5.96 16.09 9.14
C PHE A 267 5.00 15.54 10.21
N ASP A 268 3.72 15.96 10.15
CA ASP A 268 2.71 15.49 11.12
C ASP A 268 2.44 13.99 10.99
N SER A 269 2.48 13.42 9.78
CA SER A 269 2.40 11.97 9.59
C SER A 269 3.57 11.24 10.24
N TYR A 270 4.82 11.68 10.02
CA TYR A 270 5.97 11.11 10.71
C TYR A 270 5.88 11.28 12.23
N TRP A 271 5.35 12.42 12.68
CA TRP A 271 5.16 12.68 14.11
C TRP A 271 4.22 11.65 14.74
N GLU A 272 3.18 11.20 14.05
CA GLU A 272 2.19 10.25 14.60
C GLU A 272 2.51 8.77 14.31
N GLN A 273 3.53 8.47 13.51
CA GLN A 273 3.95 7.09 13.22
C GLN A 273 4.53 6.38 14.44
N ARG A 274 4.12 5.12 14.65
CA ARG A 274 4.59 4.27 15.77
C ARG A 274 6.10 4.00 15.76
N ALA A 275 6.74 4.06 14.59
CA ALA A 275 8.19 3.92 14.44
C ALA A 275 8.97 5.02 15.18
N PHE A 276 8.37 6.20 15.38
CA PHE A 276 8.96 7.33 16.10
C PHE A 276 8.43 7.36 17.53
N GLN A 277 9.27 6.94 18.47
CA GLN A 277 8.89 6.83 19.88
C GLN A 277 9.25 8.11 20.63
N SER A 278 8.34 8.59 21.48
CA SER A 278 8.63 9.69 22.41
C SER A 278 9.86 9.36 23.25
N TYR A 279 10.66 10.38 23.51
CA TYR A 279 11.92 10.24 24.24
C TYR A 279 11.91 11.10 25.50
N ASP A 280 12.13 10.46 26.66
CA ASP A 280 12.31 11.11 27.95
C ASP A 280 13.73 10.79 28.53
N PRO A 281 14.55 11.82 28.84
CA PRO A 281 15.84 11.64 29.50
C PRO A 281 15.87 10.86 30.80
N GLU A 282 14.79 10.81 31.56
CA GLU A 282 14.80 10.09 32.83
C GLU A 282 14.58 8.58 32.63
N THR A 283 13.89 8.17 31.57
CA THR A 283 13.49 6.77 31.35
C THR A 283 14.16 6.09 30.17
N ASP A 284 14.47 6.84 29.11
CA ASP A 284 14.93 6.27 27.83
C ASP A 284 16.43 6.48 27.57
N ALA A 285 17.16 7.01 28.55
CA ALA A 285 18.58 7.37 28.40
C ALA A 285 19.44 6.21 27.86
N ASP A 286 19.40 5.09 28.57
CA ASP A 286 20.17 3.87 28.28
C ASP A 286 19.76 3.22 26.96
N LYS A 287 18.47 3.31 26.61
CA LYS A 287 17.92 2.79 25.36
C LYS A 287 18.53 3.51 24.15
N LEU A 288 18.68 4.83 24.22
CA LEU A 288 19.33 5.60 23.16
C LEU A 288 20.80 5.27 23.03
N ASP A 289 21.54 5.16 24.15
CA ASP A 289 22.96 4.83 24.11
C ASP A 289 23.20 3.46 23.48
N ALA A 290 22.40 2.45 23.87
CA ALA A 290 22.47 1.12 23.29
C ALA A 290 22.16 1.10 21.78
N ALA A 291 21.24 1.96 21.31
CA ALA A 291 20.92 2.08 19.90
C ALA A 291 22.02 2.82 19.11
N LEU A 292 22.54 3.93 19.61
CA LEU A 292 23.61 4.70 18.98
C LEU A 292 24.90 3.87 18.85
N LEU A 293 25.28 3.14 19.90
CA LEU A 293 26.46 2.26 19.90
C LEU A 293 26.34 1.15 18.84
N ARG A 294 25.18 0.50 18.77
CA ARG A 294 24.89 -0.53 17.77
C ARG A 294 25.04 0.00 16.34
N ASN A 295 24.75 1.27 16.13
CA ASN A 295 24.66 1.90 14.81
C ASN A 295 25.94 2.65 14.41
N GLY A 296 26.84 2.93 15.35
CA GLY A 296 28.09 3.68 15.17
C GLY A 296 29.28 2.88 14.65
N GLY A 297 29.09 1.64 14.20
CA GLY A 297 30.10 0.87 13.47
C GLY A 297 31.29 0.32 14.27
N THR A 298 31.34 0.49 15.61
CA THR A 298 32.36 -0.15 16.45
C THR A 298 31.92 -1.56 16.85
N LEU A 299 32.81 -2.52 16.61
CA LEU A 299 32.65 -3.96 16.88
C LEU A 299 31.99 -4.24 18.23
N THR A 300 30.76 -4.74 18.19
CA THR A 300 30.20 -5.59 19.25
C THR A 300 29.74 -6.89 18.61
N PRO A 301 30.11 -8.07 19.15
CA PRO A 301 29.50 -9.32 18.72
C PRO A 301 27.98 -9.22 18.93
N ALA A 302 27.20 -9.81 18.03
CA ALA A 302 25.78 -10.02 18.29
C ALA A 302 25.63 -10.66 19.69
N PRO A 303 24.80 -10.10 20.59
CA PRO A 303 24.63 -10.68 21.91
C PRO A 303 24.16 -12.12 21.74
N SER A 304 25.00 -13.06 22.18
CA SER A 304 24.73 -14.50 22.19
C SER A 304 23.88 -14.85 23.41
N GLY A 305 22.90 -14.01 23.73
CA GLY A 305 22.14 -14.08 24.97
C GLY A 305 20.81 -13.34 24.86
N TYR A 306 19.82 -13.89 25.54
CA TYR A 306 18.52 -13.31 25.85
C TYR A 306 18.64 -11.81 26.16
N THR A 307 18.15 -10.95 25.26
CA THR A 307 18.23 -9.49 25.45
C THR A 307 17.07 -8.92 26.26
N GLY A 308 16.08 -9.71 26.68
CA GLY A 308 14.90 -9.22 27.41
C GLY A 308 14.09 -8.15 26.64
N LEU A 309 14.42 -7.89 25.38
CA LEU A 309 13.72 -6.96 24.51
C LEU A 309 12.52 -7.68 23.91
N GLU A 310 11.33 -7.14 24.14
CA GLU A 310 10.10 -7.64 23.54
C GLU A 310 10.11 -7.47 22.01
N VAL A 311 9.76 -8.53 21.29
CA VAL A 311 9.62 -8.50 19.84
C VAL A 311 8.30 -7.81 19.49
N ALA A 312 8.37 -6.55 19.05
CA ALA A 312 7.20 -5.83 18.55
C ALA A 312 6.93 -6.21 17.08
N PRO A 313 5.66 -6.48 16.69
CA PRO A 313 5.31 -6.75 15.30
C PRO A 313 5.46 -5.51 14.41
N TYR A 314 5.93 -5.70 13.18
CA TYR A 314 5.86 -4.70 12.11
C TYR A 314 4.42 -4.46 11.66
N LEU A 315 4.14 -3.35 10.96
CA LEU A 315 2.78 -3.00 10.51
C LEU A 315 2.13 -4.14 9.72
N HIS A 316 2.80 -4.67 8.69
CA HIS A 316 2.31 -5.81 7.90
C HIS A 316 2.03 -7.05 8.75
N GLN A 317 2.81 -7.28 9.81
CA GLN A 317 2.59 -8.41 10.71
C GLN A 317 1.36 -8.19 11.59
N ILE A 318 1.06 -6.94 11.96
CA ILE A 318 -0.17 -6.59 12.69
C ILE A 318 -1.38 -6.89 11.81
N GLU A 319 -1.40 -6.45 10.55
CA GLU A 319 -2.52 -6.69 9.62
C GLU A 319 -2.75 -8.20 9.46
N MET A 320 -1.67 -8.95 9.21
CA MET A 320 -1.74 -10.40 9.07
C MET A 320 -2.26 -11.11 10.33
N LEU A 321 -1.94 -10.60 11.53
CA LEU A 321 -2.46 -11.15 12.78
C LEU A 321 -3.93 -10.77 13.02
N GLU A 322 -4.34 -9.57 12.63
CA GLU A 322 -5.73 -9.11 12.71
C GLU A 322 -6.63 -9.91 11.76
N ASP A 323 -6.15 -10.22 10.55
CA ASP A 323 -6.82 -11.10 9.59
C ASP A 323 -7.00 -12.53 10.15
N LEU A 324 -5.97 -13.10 10.77
CA LEU A 324 -6.07 -14.41 11.43
C LEU A 324 -7.09 -14.40 12.58
N GLU A 325 -7.11 -13.35 13.39
CA GLU A 325 -8.09 -13.18 14.46
C GLU A 325 -9.52 -13.02 13.89
N ALA A 326 -9.66 -12.30 12.77
CA ALA A 326 -10.93 -12.12 12.09
C ALA A 326 -11.52 -13.45 11.60
N GLU A 327 -10.69 -14.32 11.00
CA GLU A 327 -11.13 -15.65 10.56
C GLU A 327 -11.57 -16.51 11.75
N ARG A 328 -10.82 -16.50 12.86
CA ARG A 328 -11.19 -17.25 14.07
C ARG A 328 -12.50 -16.77 14.70
N ASN A 329 -12.74 -15.46 14.69
CA ASN A 329 -14.00 -14.90 15.17
C ASN A 329 -15.23 -15.33 14.33
N LYS A 330 -15.01 -15.76 13.08
CA LYS A 330 -16.04 -16.37 12.23
C LYS A 330 -16.23 -17.88 12.50
N GLY A 331 -15.49 -18.45 13.45
CA GLY A 331 -15.45 -19.88 13.74
C GLY A 331 -14.54 -20.68 12.80
N LEU A 332 -13.63 -20.01 12.08
CA LEU A 332 -12.73 -20.63 11.11
C LEU A 332 -11.35 -20.82 11.75
N HIS A 333 -11.06 -22.05 12.16
CA HIS A 333 -9.83 -22.42 12.90
C HIS A 333 -8.75 -23.10 12.05
N ARG A 334 -9.00 -23.28 10.75
CA ARG A 334 -8.01 -23.76 9.77
C ARG A 334 -7.71 -22.62 8.81
N ASN A 335 -6.51 -22.07 8.94
CA ASN A 335 -6.12 -20.82 8.27
C ASN A 335 -4.81 -21.00 7.49
N LEU A 336 -4.76 -20.43 6.29
CA LEU A 336 -3.56 -20.35 5.45
C LEU A 336 -3.05 -18.92 5.45
N LEU A 337 -1.78 -18.73 5.83
CA LEU A 337 -1.07 -17.47 5.76
C LEU A 337 -0.08 -17.50 4.60
N VAL A 338 -0.23 -16.55 3.67
CA VAL A 338 0.70 -16.37 2.56
C VAL A 338 1.56 -15.15 2.84
N ALA A 339 2.88 -15.34 2.98
CA ALA A 339 3.78 -14.20 3.14
C ALA A 339 5.05 -14.38 2.33
N ALA A 340 5.49 -13.32 1.66
CA ALA A 340 6.72 -13.31 0.88
C ALA A 340 7.92 -13.84 1.68
N THR A 341 8.89 -14.43 0.98
CA THR A 341 10.12 -14.91 1.61
C THR A 341 10.90 -13.74 2.21
N GLY A 342 11.24 -13.81 3.50
CA GLY A 342 12.02 -12.76 4.17
C GLY A 342 11.19 -11.76 4.98
N THR A 343 9.86 -11.81 4.94
CA THR A 343 8.97 -10.88 5.70
C THR A 343 8.63 -11.33 7.12
N GLY A 344 9.21 -12.47 7.57
CA GLY A 344 9.08 -12.95 8.94
C GLY A 344 7.89 -13.88 9.22
N LYS A 345 7.48 -14.74 8.27
CA LYS A 345 6.41 -15.76 8.47
C LYS A 345 6.46 -16.47 9.83
N THR A 346 7.65 -16.94 10.22
CA THR A 346 7.87 -17.64 11.49
C THR A 346 7.69 -16.75 12.71
N VAL A 347 8.00 -15.44 12.59
CA VAL A 347 7.76 -14.45 13.65
C VAL A 347 6.26 -14.24 13.83
N ILE A 348 5.51 -14.12 12.73
CA ILE A 348 4.04 -14.00 12.75
C ILE A 348 3.43 -15.21 13.46
N ALA A 349 3.81 -16.43 13.08
CA ALA A 349 3.29 -17.66 13.71
C ALA A 349 3.63 -17.75 15.21
N ALA A 350 4.77 -17.22 15.65
CA ALA A 350 5.13 -17.18 17.06
C ALA A 350 4.33 -16.12 17.85
N LEU A 351 4.12 -14.93 17.25
CA LEU A 351 3.30 -13.87 17.84
C LEU A 351 1.82 -14.28 17.92
N ASP A 352 1.32 -14.94 16.89
CA ASP A 352 -0.02 -15.52 16.84
C ASP A 352 -0.22 -16.53 17.97
N TYR A 353 0.72 -17.46 18.13
CA TYR A 353 0.71 -18.43 19.23
C TYR A 353 0.75 -17.74 20.61
N LYS A 354 1.55 -16.68 20.79
CA LYS A 354 1.57 -15.88 22.03
C LYS A 354 0.18 -15.31 22.33
N ARG A 355 -0.47 -14.69 21.35
CA ARG A 355 -1.84 -14.15 21.49
C ARG A 355 -2.88 -15.23 21.85
N LEU A 356 -2.76 -16.42 21.24
CA LEU A 356 -3.64 -17.55 21.55
C LEU A 356 -3.50 -18.02 23.00
N CYS A 357 -2.26 -18.09 23.51
CA CYS A 357 -2.01 -18.45 24.92
C CYS A 357 -2.55 -17.39 25.88
N GLU A 358 -2.39 -16.10 25.54
CA GLU A 358 -2.94 -14.98 26.32
C GLU A 358 -4.47 -15.02 26.35
N ALA A 359 -5.12 -15.24 25.21
CA ALA A 359 -6.58 -15.37 25.12
C ALA A 359 -7.12 -16.59 25.88
N ALA A 360 -6.40 -17.71 25.86
CA ALA A 360 -6.76 -18.92 26.60
C ALA A 360 -6.43 -18.86 28.10
N GLY A 361 -5.60 -17.89 28.53
CA GLY A 361 -5.09 -17.78 29.90
C GLY A 361 -4.19 -18.94 30.34
N LYS A 362 -3.61 -19.69 29.40
CA LYS A 362 -2.74 -20.85 29.65
C LYS A 362 -1.80 -21.12 28.47
N ASP A 363 -0.71 -21.84 28.72
CA ASP A 363 0.18 -22.34 27.66
C ASP A 363 -0.52 -23.45 26.87
N LEU A 364 -0.58 -23.27 25.55
CA LEU A 364 -1.18 -24.24 24.61
C LEU A 364 -0.12 -25.21 24.08
N SER A 365 -0.47 -26.47 23.87
CA SER A 365 0.45 -27.44 23.25
C SER A 365 0.66 -27.15 21.76
N LEU A 366 1.91 -27.20 21.28
CA LEU A 366 2.31 -26.78 19.93
C LEU A 366 3.00 -27.92 19.16
N LEU A 367 2.62 -28.12 17.90
CA LEU A 367 3.37 -28.90 16.92
C LEU A 367 3.72 -28.03 15.71
N PHE A 368 5.00 -27.69 15.57
CA PHE A 368 5.54 -27.00 14.41
C PHE A 368 6.19 -27.99 13.45
N ILE A 369 5.78 -27.98 12.18
CA ILE A 369 6.20 -28.95 11.18
C ILE A 369 6.92 -28.24 10.03
N ALA A 370 8.09 -28.73 9.67
CA ALA A 370 8.81 -28.30 8.46
C ALA A 370 9.55 -29.47 7.81
N HIS A 371 9.90 -29.35 6.53
CA HIS A 371 10.53 -30.44 5.78
C HIS A 371 12.04 -30.59 6.03
N ARG A 372 12.72 -29.54 6.56
CA ARG A 372 14.18 -29.49 6.79
C ARG A 372 14.55 -29.21 8.24
N ARG A 373 15.67 -29.77 8.67
CA ARG A 373 16.19 -29.60 10.04
C ARG A 373 16.58 -28.15 10.33
N GLU A 374 17.18 -27.47 9.37
CA GLU A 374 17.68 -26.11 9.49
C GLU A 374 16.53 -25.13 9.77
N ILE A 375 15.42 -25.30 9.05
CA ILE A 375 14.18 -24.52 9.23
C ILE A 375 13.60 -24.74 10.64
N LEU A 376 13.59 -25.99 11.12
CA LEU A 376 13.12 -26.30 12.48
C LEU A 376 13.97 -25.64 13.57
N GLN A 377 15.30 -25.65 13.42
CA GLN A 377 16.21 -25.01 14.37
C GLN A 377 16.04 -23.48 14.38
N GLN A 378 15.90 -22.87 13.21
CA GLN A 378 15.63 -21.44 13.07
C GLN A 378 14.29 -21.08 13.70
N SER A 379 13.24 -21.85 13.43
CA SER A 379 11.90 -21.61 13.96
C SER A 379 11.85 -21.74 15.48
N LEU A 380 12.52 -22.77 16.03
CA LEU A 380 12.67 -22.93 17.47
C LEU A 380 13.34 -21.71 18.12
N SER A 381 14.40 -21.17 17.50
CA SER A 381 15.06 -19.96 18.00
C SER A 381 14.14 -18.73 17.95
N THR A 382 13.34 -18.58 16.90
CA THR A 382 12.38 -17.48 16.77
C THR A 382 11.31 -17.54 17.86
N TYR A 383 10.70 -18.71 18.08
CA TYR A 383 9.69 -18.89 19.13
C TYR A 383 10.26 -18.60 20.52
N ARG A 384 11.49 -19.05 20.82
CA ARG A 384 12.17 -18.71 22.09
C ARG A 384 12.26 -17.20 22.30
N ASN A 385 12.67 -16.46 21.27
CA ASN A 385 12.80 -15.00 21.36
C ASN A 385 11.45 -14.30 21.58
N VAL A 386 10.40 -14.72 20.87
CA VAL A 386 9.05 -14.11 20.98
C VAL A 386 8.39 -14.44 22.31
N MET A 387 8.49 -15.70 22.75
CA MET A 387 7.94 -16.16 24.04
C MET A 387 8.79 -15.74 25.24
N GLN A 388 9.97 -15.15 25.00
CA GLN A 388 10.95 -14.81 26.04
C GLN A 388 11.29 -15.98 26.97
N SER A 389 11.35 -17.21 26.44
CA SER A 389 11.60 -18.43 27.22
C SER A 389 12.66 -19.34 26.59
N GLY A 390 13.82 -19.45 27.24
CA GLY A 390 15.00 -20.15 26.68
C GLY A 390 14.83 -21.66 26.59
N SER A 391 13.97 -22.22 27.43
CA SER A 391 13.60 -23.63 27.47
C SER A 391 12.47 -23.98 26.52
N PHE A 392 11.85 -23.02 25.83
CA PHE A 392 10.71 -23.28 24.97
C PHE A 392 11.09 -24.22 23.80
N GLY A 393 10.28 -25.26 23.59
CA GLY A 393 10.35 -26.13 22.42
C GLY A 393 11.44 -27.22 22.41
N GLU A 394 11.10 -28.37 21.85
CA GLU A 394 11.96 -29.54 21.66
C GLU A 394 12.02 -29.99 20.19
N LEU A 395 13.19 -30.44 19.72
CA LEU A 395 13.36 -30.92 18.34
C LEU A 395 13.03 -32.41 18.18
N PHE A 396 12.30 -32.74 17.12
CA PHE A 396 12.06 -34.11 16.67
C PHE A 396 12.53 -34.29 15.21
N VAL A 397 13.85 -34.45 15.05
CA VAL A 397 14.48 -34.65 13.73
C VAL A 397 15.80 -35.42 13.85
N GLY A 398 15.96 -36.45 13.00
CA GLY A 398 17.14 -37.31 12.98
C GLY A 398 17.34 -38.06 14.30
N LYS A 399 18.41 -37.75 15.04
CA LYS A 399 18.73 -38.36 16.33
C LYS A 399 18.01 -37.72 17.52
N HIS A 400 17.45 -36.52 17.36
CA HIS A 400 16.79 -35.79 18.44
C HIS A 400 15.37 -36.33 18.67
N LYS A 401 15.01 -36.56 19.93
CA LYS A 401 13.68 -37.02 20.35
C LYS A 401 13.19 -36.16 21.53
N PRO A 402 11.97 -35.62 21.48
CA PRO A 402 11.42 -34.84 22.58
C PRO A 402 11.02 -35.73 23.76
N GLN A 403 11.15 -35.19 24.97
CA GLN A 403 10.85 -35.84 26.24
C GLN A 403 9.47 -35.45 26.76
N GLU A 404 9.15 -34.15 26.75
CA GLU A 404 7.92 -33.60 27.34
C GLU A 404 6.75 -33.61 26.34
N TRP A 405 7.04 -33.47 25.04
CA TRP A 405 6.02 -33.47 23.98
C TRP A 405 4.98 -32.34 24.07
N GLN A 406 5.27 -31.25 24.78
CA GLN A 406 4.36 -30.10 24.90
C GLN A 406 4.52 -29.11 23.74
N HIS A 407 5.75 -28.74 23.40
CA HIS A 407 6.08 -27.82 22.31
C HIS A 407 7.09 -28.49 21.39
N VAL A 408 6.65 -29.02 20.25
CA VAL A 408 7.46 -29.92 19.42
C VAL A 408 7.71 -29.33 18.03
N PHE A 409 8.97 -29.30 17.62
CA PHE A 409 9.41 -28.88 16.29
C PHE A 409 9.90 -30.12 15.52
N ALA A 410 9.09 -30.62 14.59
CA ALA A 410 9.25 -31.94 14.00
C ALA A 410 9.36 -31.94 12.48
N SER A 411 10.13 -32.88 11.93
CA SER A 411 10.10 -33.13 10.49
C SER A 411 9.02 -34.15 10.11
N VAL A 412 8.41 -33.98 8.94
CA VAL A 412 7.39 -34.90 8.41
C VAL A 412 7.90 -36.34 8.32
N GLN A 413 9.18 -36.51 8.00
CA GLN A 413 9.84 -37.82 7.96
C GLN A 413 9.89 -38.48 9.35
N SER A 414 10.25 -37.72 10.39
CA SER A 414 10.35 -38.22 11.76
C SER A 414 8.99 -38.58 12.33
N LEU A 415 7.96 -37.77 12.03
CA LEU A 415 6.57 -38.05 12.41
C LEU A 415 6.04 -39.34 11.76
N ASN A 416 6.26 -39.51 10.46
CA ASN A 416 5.85 -40.72 9.74
C ASN A 416 6.58 -41.97 10.26
N ALA A 417 7.88 -41.88 10.55
CA ALA A 417 8.69 -43.01 11.04
C ALA A 417 8.22 -43.54 12.40
N ARG A 418 7.60 -42.70 13.24
CA ARG A 418 7.06 -43.08 14.56
C ARG A 418 5.68 -43.76 14.48
N LYS A 419 5.12 -43.92 13.27
CA LYS A 419 3.73 -44.34 12.98
C LYS A 419 2.70 -43.36 13.56
N LEU A 420 2.12 -42.55 12.68
CA LEU A 420 1.08 -41.54 12.98
C LEU A 420 -0.03 -42.01 13.92
N ALA A 421 -0.47 -43.27 13.80
CA ALA A 421 -1.50 -43.88 14.64
C ALA A 421 -1.15 -43.94 16.14
N ALA A 422 0.11 -43.71 16.53
CA ALA A 422 0.52 -43.63 17.93
C ALA A 422 0.27 -42.26 18.58
N PHE A 423 -0.15 -41.25 17.80
CA PHE A 423 -0.50 -39.93 18.30
C PHE A 423 -2.02 -39.79 18.43
N ASP A 424 -2.48 -39.29 19.58
CA ASP A 424 -3.84 -38.79 19.72
C ASP A 424 -4.06 -37.62 18.72
N PRO A 425 -5.11 -37.67 17.87
CA PRO A 425 -5.46 -36.60 16.93
C PRO A 425 -5.52 -35.19 17.54
N SER A 426 -5.96 -35.10 18.79
CA SER A 426 -6.15 -33.85 19.55
C SER A 426 -5.00 -33.53 20.51
N LYS A 427 -3.87 -34.25 20.41
CA LYS A 427 -2.73 -34.09 21.33
C LYS A 427 -2.19 -32.65 21.39
N PHE A 428 -2.24 -31.94 20.26
CA PHE A 428 -1.70 -30.59 20.13
C PHE A 428 -2.83 -29.60 19.91
N ASP A 429 -2.87 -28.55 20.73
CA ASP A 429 -3.86 -27.48 20.63
C ASP A 429 -3.61 -26.63 19.37
N VAL A 430 -2.34 -26.37 19.05
CA VAL A 430 -1.92 -25.58 17.89
C VAL A 430 -0.99 -26.38 17.00
N VAL A 431 -1.32 -26.46 15.70
CA VAL A 431 -0.47 -27.07 14.68
C VAL A 431 -0.08 -26.02 13.65
N VAL A 432 1.22 -25.85 13.44
CA VAL A 432 1.78 -24.94 12.44
C VAL A 432 2.57 -25.76 11.42
N ILE A 433 2.28 -25.60 10.14
CA ILE A 433 3.00 -26.27 9.06
C ILE A 433 3.63 -25.22 8.14
N ASP A 434 4.96 -25.16 8.13
CA ASP A 434 5.73 -24.30 7.24
C ASP A 434 5.94 -24.95 5.86
N GLU A 435 6.09 -24.10 4.85
CA GLU A 435 6.12 -24.48 3.43
C GLU A 435 4.93 -25.37 3.03
N PHE A 436 3.72 -24.89 3.34
CA PHE A 436 2.47 -25.64 3.18
C PHE A 436 2.18 -26.09 1.74
N HIS A 437 2.86 -25.52 0.74
CA HIS A 437 2.73 -25.95 -0.65
C HIS A 437 3.13 -27.43 -0.89
N HIS A 438 3.81 -28.09 0.06
CA HIS A 438 4.08 -29.53 0.07
C HIS A 438 2.93 -30.42 0.56
N SER A 439 1.83 -29.84 1.03
CA SER A 439 0.71 -30.53 1.71
C SER A 439 0.09 -31.68 0.91
N SER A 440 0.13 -31.61 -0.43
CA SER A 440 -0.41 -32.62 -1.34
C SER A 440 0.40 -33.93 -1.38
N ALA A 441 1.64 -33.92 -0.90
CA ALA A 441 2.44 -35.14 -0.79
C ALA A 441 1.75 -36.15 0.13
N LYS A 442 1.73 -37.44 -0.26
CA LYS A 442 1.06 -38.51 0.51
C LYS A 442 1.47 -38.56 1.99
N THR A 443 2.70 -38.18 2.31
CA THR A 443 3.25 -38.13 3.67
C THR A 443 2.73 -36.94 4.49
N TYR A 444 2.49 -35.79 3.85
CA TYR A 444 1.86 -34.63 4.47
C TYR A 444 0.37 -34.86 4.64
N ARG A 445 -0.33 -35.32 3.59
CA ARG A 445 -1.76 -35.57 3.64
C ARG A 445 -2.17 -36.52 4.76
N LYS A 446 -1.45 -37.64 4.93
CA LYS A 446 -1.65 -38.56 6.06
C LYS A 446 -1.53 -37.91 7.45
N LEU A 447 -0.67 -36.91 7.59
CA LEU A 447 -0.47 -36.18 8.84
C LEU A 447 -1.60 -35.15 9.05
N ILE A 448 -1.94 -34.40 7.99
CA ILE A 448 -3.00 -33.38 8.02
C ILE A 448 -4.37 -34.02 8.26
N ASP A 449 -4.65 -35.17 7.66
CA ASP A 449 -5.93 -35.89 7.81
C ASP A 449 -6.05 -36.57 9.20
N HIS A 450 -4.94 -36.84 9.89
CA HIS A 450 -4.92 -37.50 11.20
C HIS A 450 -5.05 -36.51 12.37
N LEU A 451 -4.54 -35.29 12.22
CA LEU A 451 -4.51 -34.29 13.30
C LEU A 451 -5.80 -33.44 13.33
N THR A 452 -6.32 -33.20 14.53
CA THR A 452 -7.52 -32.38 14.78
C THR A 452 -7.24 -31.37 15.90
N PRO A 453 -6.36 -30.38 15.67
CA PRO A 453 -6.03 -29.36 16.67
C PRO A 453 -7.15 -28.33 16.87
N GLN A 454 -7.07 -27.54 17.93
CA GLN A 454 -7.95 -26.37 18.10
C GLN A 454 -7.65 -25.30 17.05
N GLU A 455 -6.37 -25.09 16.74
CA GLU A 455 -5.91 -24.12 15.75
C GLU A 455 -4.94 -24.77 14.76
N PHE A 456 -5.19 -24.61 13.46
CA PHE A 456 -4.35 -25.12 12.38
C PHE A 456 -3.91 -23.99 11.47
N LEU A 457 -2.60 -23.76 11.39
CA LEU A 457 -1.99 -22.70 10.60
C LEU A 457 -1.04 -23.26 9.54
N GLY A 458 -1.37 -23.06 8.27
CA GLY A 458 -0.46 -23.28 7.16
C GLY A 458 0.31 -22.01 6.84
N LEU A 459 1.63 -22.10 6.66
CA LEU A 459 2.46 -20.98 6.22
C LEU A 459 3.05 -21.29 4.84
N THR A 460 2.93 -20.37 3.89
CA THR A 460 3.59 -20.52 2.58
C THR A 460 3.97 -19.17 2.00
N ALA A 461 4.95 -19.13 1.10
CA ALA A 461 5.18 -17.95 0.27
C ALA A 461 4.38 -17.95 -1.04
N THR A 462 3.93 -19.13 -1.44
CA THR A 462 3.46 -19.43 -2.78
C THR A 462 2.34 -20.45 -2.66
N PRO A 463 1.07 -20.01 -2.62
CA PRO A 463 -0.06 -20.91 -2.49
C PRO A 463 -0.43 -21.58 -3.82
N GLU A 464 -0.01 -21.00 -4.96
CA GLU A 464 -0.18 -21.61 -6.28
C GLU A 464 0.83 -22.74 -6.48
N ARG A 465 0.35 -23.90 -6.92
CA ARG A 465 1.19 -25.05 -7.29
C ARG A 465 1.59 -25.02 -8.76
N GLY A 466 2.63 -25.79 -9.10
CA GLY A 466 3.11 -25.94 -10.48
C GLY A 466 2.12 -26.61 -11.45
N ASP A 467 1.12 -27.34 -10.93
CA ASP A 467 0.02 -27.92 -11.69
C ASP A 467 -1.20 -26.98 -11.81
N GLY A 468 -1.09 -25.75 -11.30
CA GLY A 468 -2.14 -24.72 -11.38
C GLY A 468 -3.22 -24.82 -10.29
N ILE A 469 -3.13 -25.81 -9.39
CA ILE A 469 -4.06 -25.98 -8.26
C ILE A 469 -3.60 -25.11 -7.09
N HIS A 470 -4.52 -24.46 -6.38
CA HIS A 470 -4.19 -23.69 -5.19
C HIS A 470 -4.29 -24.56 -3.94
N VAL A 471 -3.33 -24.48 -3.00
CA VAL A 471 -3.40 -25.29 -1.76
C VAL A 471 -4.57 -24.88 -0.85
N ALA A 472 -5.06 -23.65 -0.99
CA ALA A 472 -6.26 -23.21 -0.27
C ALA A 472 -7.49 -24.05 -0.66
N ASP A 473 -7.66 -24.38 -1.94
CA ASP A 473 -8.82 -25.10 -2.46
C ASP A 473 -8.94 -26.50 -1.86
N GLU A 474 -7.79 -27.14 -1.59
CA GLU A 474 -7.74 -28.53 -1.12
C GLU A 474 -7.83 -28.67 0.40
N PHE A 475 -7.29 -27.70 1.17
CA PHE A 475 -7.11 -27.85 2.62
C PHE A 475 -7.78 -26.76 3.48
N PHE A 476 -8.27 -25.69 2.85
CA PHE A 476 -8.79 -24.50 3.52
C PHE A 476 -10.06 -23.95 2.88
N ASP A 477 -10.82 -24.78 2.16
CA ASP A 477 -12.07 -24.42 1.49
C ASP A 477 -11.92 -23.22 0.52
N GLY A 478 -10.77 -23.13 -0.15
CA GLY A 478 -10.44 -22.04 -1.08
C GLY A 478 -10.02 -20.73 -0.41
N ARG A 479 -9.89 -20.70 0.92
CA ARG A 479 -9.59 -19.47 1.67
C ARG A 479 -8.10 -19.30 2.00
N THR A 480 -7.63 -18.07 1.87
CA THR A 480 -6.36 -17.59 2.43
C THR A 480 -6.69 -16.53 3.46
N ALA A 481 -6.27 -16.73 4.71
CA ALA A 481 -6.62 -15.83 5.82
C ALA A 481 -5.95 -14.46 5.64
N SER A 482 -4.67 -14.45 5.31
CA SER A 482 -3.95 -13.22 4.98
C SER A 482 -2.87 -13.48 3.94
N GLU A 483 -2.59 -12.46 3.13
CA GLU A 483 -1.64 -12.54 2.03
C GLU A 483 -0.80 -11.26 1.91
N LEU A 484 0.53 -11.41 1.99
CA LEU A 484 1.52 -10.37 1.70
C LEU A 484 2.42 -10.86 0.57
N ARG A 485 2.22 -10.34 -0.64
CA ARG A 485 2.97 -10.76 -1.83
C ARG A 485 4.31 -10.03 -1.93
N LEU A 486 5.11 -10.42 -2.92
CA LEU A 486 6.46 -9.87 -3.10
C LEU A 486 6.43 -8.35 -3.35
N TRP A 487 5.48 -7.89 -4.14
CA TRP A 487 5.31 -6.48 -4.48
C TRP A 487 5.09 -5.62 -3.23
N ASP A 488 4.05 -5.96 -2.45
CA ASP A 488 3.69 -5.27 -1.21
C ASP A 488 4.86 -5.26 -0.21
N ALA A 489 5.62 -6.35 -0.16
CA ALA A 489 6.79 -6.46 0.70
C ALA A 489 7.98 -5.57 0.26
N LEU A 490 8.09 -5.26 -1.04
CA LEU A 490 9.08 -4.33 -1.56
C LEU A 490 8.65 -2.88 -1.33
N ASP A 491 7.38 -2.55 -1.57
CA ASP A 491 6.81 -1.23 -1.32
C ASP A 491 6.90 -0.85 0.17
N ALA A 492 6.67 -1.82 1.06
CA ALA A 492 6.81 -1.64 2.50
C ALA A 492 8.28 -1.62 3.00
N ASP A 493 9.28 -1.59 2.10
CA ASP A 493 10.72 -1.60 2.41
C ASP A 493 11.12 -2.79 3.33
N LEU A 494 10.43 -3.93 3.23
CA LEU A 494 10.73 -5.13 4.03
C LEU A 494 11.85 -5.97 3.40
N LEU A 495 12.01 -5.86 2.08
CA LEU A 495 12.98 -6.58 1.26
C LEU A 495 13.97 -5.60 0.60
N VAL A 496 15.14 -6.06 0.16
CA VAL A 496 16.00 -5.20 -0.69
C VAL A 496 15.35 -5.05 -2.07
N PRO A 497 15.45 -3.88 -2.71
CA PRO A 497 15.00 -3.73 -4.08
C PRO A 497 15.78 -4.67 -5.02
N PHE A 498 15.22 -4.93 -6.19
CA PHE A 498 15.86 -5.78 -7.19
C PHE A 498 15.97 -5.10 -8.55
N HIS A 499 17.05 -5.41 -9.27
CA HIS A 499 17.22 -5.10 -10.68
C HIS A 499 17.12 -6.39 -11.48
N TYR A 500 16.03 -6.56 -12.22
CA TYR A 500 15.78 -7.69 -13.08
C TYR A 500 16.18 -7.37 -14.51
N PHE A 501 17.09 -8.15 -15.07
CA PHE A 501 17.54 -8.06 -16.45
C PHE A 501 17.07 -9.29 -17.22
N GLY A 502 16.06 -9.12 -18.06
CA GLY A 502 15.63 -10.14 -19.02
C GLY A 502 16.46 -10.02 -20.30
N VAL A 503 17.38 -10.95 -20.50
CA VAL A 503 18.31 -10.97 -21.62
C VAL A 503 17.93 -12.09 -22.57
N SER A 504 17.84 -11.80 -23.86
CA SER A 504 17.59 -12.78 -24.90
C SER A 504 18.70 -13.84 -24.90
N ASP A 505 18.33 -15.11 -24.76
CA ASP A 505 19.28 -16.22 -24.76
C ASP A 505 19.66 -16.65 -26.18
N GLY A 506 18.90 -16.21 -27.20
CA GLY A 506 19.11 -16.59 -28.61
C GLY A 506 18.84 -18.07 -28.93
N VAL A 507 18.47 -18.87 -27.93
CA VAL A 507 18.11 -20.28 -28.06
C VAL A 507 16.63 -20.41 -28.41
N ASP A 508 16.32 -21.22 -29.43
CA ASP A 508 14.95 -21.62 -29.76
C ASP A 508 14.54 -22.86 -28.97
N LEU A 509 13.57 -22.70 -28.08
CA LEU A 509 12.99 -23.77 -27.26
C LEU A 509 11.57 -24.13 -27.74
N SER A 510 11.04 -23.42 -28.74
CA SER A 510 9.66 -23.58 -29.19
C SER A 510 9.39 -24.93 -29.84
N ALA A 511 10.43 -25.57 -30.37
CA ALA A 511 10.38 -26.87 -31.03
C ALA A 511 10.68 -28.07 -30.09
N LEU A 512 11.00 -27.83 -28.81
CA LEU A 512 11.30 -28.90 -27.87
C LEU A 512 10.02 -29.63 -27.42
N ASP A 513 10.16 -30.91 -27.11
CA ASP A 513 9.03 -31.72 -26.64
C ASP A 513 8.48 -31.17 -25.32
N TRP A 514 7.15 -31.02 -25.29
CA TRP A 514 6.41 -30.56 -24.13
C TRP A 514 5.50 -31.67 -23.60
N LYS A 515 5.76 -32.12 -22.38
CA LYS A 515 5.04 -33.24 -21.73
C LYS A 515 4.63 -32.86 -20.32
N ARG A 516 3.35 -33.08 -19.99
CA ARG A 516 2.76 -32.83 -18.65
C ARG A 516 3.01 -31.41 -18.13
N GLY A 517 2.91 -30.41 -19.01
CA GLY A 517 3.13 -29.01 -18.65
C GLY A 517 4.60 -28.59 -18.53
N SER A 518 5.55 -29.49 -18.85
CA SER A 518 6.99 -29.22 -18.75
C SER A 518 7.78 -29.64 -19.98
N TYR A 519 8.94 -29.00 -20.20
CA TYR A 519 9.89 -29.42 -21.22
C TYR A 519 10.54 -30.77 -20.87
N ASP A 520 10.93 -31.53 -21.90
CA ASP A 520 11.80 -32.68 -21.71
C ASP A 520 13.18 -32.25 -21.16
N LEU A 521 13.52 -32.72 -19.95
CA LEU A 521 14.73 -32.30 -19.23
C LEU A 521 16.02 -32.73 -19.93
N GLN A 522 16.01 -33.87 -20.64
CA GLN A 522 17.18 -34.35 -21.34
C GLN A 522 17.45 -33.48 -22.58
N GLN A 523 16.42 -33.22 -23.38
CA GLN A 523 16.54 -32.32 -24.53
C GLN A 523 16.98 -30.91 -24.11
N LEU A 524 16.40 -30.35 -23.04
CA LEU A 524 16.86 -29.07 -22.50
C LEU A 524 18.30 -29.09 -22.03
N SER A 525 18.73 -30.16 -21.33
CA SER A 525 20.11 -30.29 -20.87
C SER A 525 21.07 -30.29 -22.05
N ASP A 526 20.77 -31.06 -23.10
CA ASP A 526 21.62 -31.20 -24.28
C ASP A 526 21.77 -29.87 -25.03
N VAL A 527 20.70 -29.07 -25.14
CA VAL A 527 20.73 -27.73 -25.75
C VAL A 527 21.62 -26.75 -24.96
N TYR A 528 21.64 -26.86 -23.63
CA TYR A 528 22.38 -25.93 -22.77
C TYR A 528 23.81 -26.37 -22.46
N THR A 529 24.12 -27.67 -22.54
CA THR A 529 25.48 -28.19 -22.33
C THR A 529 26.32 -28.10 -23.61
N GLY A 530 27.55 -27.59 -23.51
CA GLY A 530 28.48 -27.52 -24.66
C GLY A 530 28.22 -26.36 -25.64
N ASN A 531 27.31 -25.45 -25.30
CA ASN A 531 27.10 -24.22 -26.05
C ASN A 531 28.01 -23.10 -25.49
N ASP A 532 29.28 -23.10 -25.91
CA ASP A 532 30.28 -22.14 -25.41
C ASP A 532 29.93 -20.69 -25.80
N ALA A 533 29.28 -20.48 -26.94
CA ALA A 533 28.82 -19.16 -27.38
C ALA A 533 27.77 -18.56 -26.42
N ARG A 534 26.80 -19.38 -25.99
CA ARG A 534 25.82 -19.00 -24.97
C ARG A 534 26.50 -18.69 -23.63
N ALA A 535 27.42 -19.55 -23.18
CA ALA A 535 28.11 -19.36 -21.91
C ALA A 535 28.98 -18.09 -21.90
N ALA A 536 29.64 -17.78 -23.02
CA ALA A 536 30.38 -16.53 -23.21
C ALA A 536 29.44 -15.31 -23.16
N LYS A 537 28.27 -15.39 -23.81
CA LYS A 537 27.24 -14.35 -23.73
C LYS A 537 26.79 -14.10 -22.28
N ILE A 538 26.51 -15.17 -21.53
CA ILE A 538 26.12 -15.09 -20.11
C ILE A 538 27.16 -14.34 -19.29
N ILE A 539 28.45 -14.66 -19.48
CA ILE A 539 29.55 -13.99 -18.76
C ILE A 539 29.65 -12.52 -19.13
N ASN A 540 29.58 -12.19 -20.43
CA ASN A 540 29.69 -10.80 -20.90
C ASN A 540 28.55 -9.93 -20.37
N GLU A 541 27.32 -10.42 -20.44
CA GLU A 541 26.15 -9.71 -19.92
C GLU A 541 26.24 -9.53 -18.41
N MET A 542 26.72 -10.55 -17.68
CA MET A 542 26.88 -10.48 -16.24
C MET A 542 27.93 -9.45 -15.83
N GLN A 543 29.10 -9.46 -16.49
CA GLN A 543 30.17 -8.48 -16.25
C GLN A 543 29.72 -7.04 -16.51
N GLY A 544 28.82 -6.81 -17.47
CA GLY A 544 28.27 -5.48 -17.77
C GLY A 544 27.24 -4.98 -16.75
N LYS A 545 26.70 -5.84 -15.88
CA LYS A 545 25.58 -5.51 -14.98
C LYS A 545 25.95 -5.57 -13.50
N VAL A 546 26.87 -6.46 -13.11
CA VAL A 546 27.32 -6.54 -11.71
C VAL A 546 28.39 -5.49 -11.41
N THR A 547 28.43 -4.99 -10.17
CA THR A 547 29.44 -4.00 -9.75
C THR A 547 30.85 -4.56 -9.72
N SER A 548 31.01 -5.83 -9.34
CA SER A 548 32.31 -6.51 -9.30
C SER A 548 32.13 -8.03 -9.27
N THR A 549 32.78 -8.72 -10.20
CA THR A 549 32.81 -10.19 -10.24
C THR A 549 33.65 -10.81 -9.12
N GLU A 550 34.55 -10.04 -8.50
CA GLU A 550 35.39 -10.49 -7.38
C GLU A 550 34.70 -10.36 -6.02
N HIS A 551 33.73 -9.45 -5.90
CA HIS A 551 33.02 -9.20 -4.65
C HIS A 551 31.58 -9.74 -4.63
N MET A 552 31.05 -10.15 -5.79
CA MET A 552 29.73 -10.73 -5.91
C MET A 552 29.60 -12.05 -5.15
N ARG A 553 28.37 -12.33 -4.73
CA ARG A 553 27.94 -13.62 -4.18
C ARG A 553 26.74 -14.09 -4.99
N ALA A 554 27.03 -14.88 -6.02
CA ALA A 554 26.06 -15.31 -7.02
C ALA A 554 25.56 -16.75 -6.79
N ILE A 555 24.29 -16.99 -7.13
CA ILE A 555 23.72 -18.33 -7.28
C ILE A 555 23.15 -18.47 -8.69
N GLY A 556 23.59 -19.49 -9.42
CA GLY A 556 23.08 -19.83 -10.75
C GLY A 556 22.22 -21.08 -10.74
N PHE A 557 21.00 -20.99 -11.26
CA PHE A 557 20.06 -22.11 -11.31
C PHE A 557 20.11 -22.80 -12.69
N CYS A 558 20.58 -24.05 -12.71
CA CYS A 558 20.81 -24.84 -13.92
C CYS A 558 19.74 -25.93 -14.11
N VAL A 559 19.59 -26.41 -15.36
CA VAL A 559 18.66 -27.49 -15.72
C VAL A 559 19.07 -28.86 -15.16
N SER A 560 20.37 -29.19 -15.21
CA SER A 560 20.89 -30.51 -14.85
C SER A 560 22.24 -30.42 -14.16
N VAL A 561 22.64 -31.49 -13.44
CA VAL A 561 23.94 -31.57 -12.76
C VAL A 561 25.09 -31.40 -13.75
N GLN A 562 24.93 -31.91 -14.97
CA GLN A 562 25.89 -31.73 -16.05
C GLN A 562 26.01 -30.25 -16.47
N HIS A 563 24.88 -29.56 -16.62
CA HIS A 563 24.85 -28.13 -16.93
C HIS A 563 25.50 -27.29 -15.81
N ALA A 564 25.24 -27.59 -14.53
CA ALA A 564 25.86 -26.88 -13.41
C ALA A 564 27.40 -27.07 -13.38
N LYS A 565 27.88 -28.30 -13.59
CA LYS A 565 29.32 -28.59 -13.68
C LYS A 565 29.97 -27.89 -14.88
N TYR A 566 29.28 -27.86 -16.01
CA TYR A 566 29.72 -27.16 -17.21
C TYR A 566 29.85 -25.65 -16.95
N MET A 567 28.83 -25.00 -16.39
CA MET A 567 28.87 -23.56 -16.08
C MET A 567 29.95 -23.21 -15.05
N ALA A 568 30.12 -24.03 -14.01
CA ALA A 568 31.20 -23.84 -13.05
C ALA A 568 32.58 -23.90 -13.72
N ASN A 569 32.80 -24.84 -14.65
CA ASN A 569 34.05 -24.94 -15.40
C ASN A 569 34.28 -23.70 -16.29
N VAL A 570 33.25 -23.27 -17.03
CA VAL A 570 33.35 -22.10 -17.92
C VAL A 570 33.64 -20.82 -17.13
N PHE A 571 32.96 -20.62 -16.00
CA PHE A 571 33.21 -19.45 -15.13
C PHE A 571 34.61 -19.47 -14.52
N ASN A 572 35.10 -20.63 -14.06
CA ASN A 572 36.47 -20.75 -13.55
C ASN A 572 37.52 -20.46 -14.63
N LYS A 573 37.30 -20.90 -15.88
CA LYS A 573 38.18 -20.56 -17.02
C LYS A 573 38.18 -19.06 -17.33
N ALA A 574 37.07 -18.37 -17.08
CA ALA A 574 36.95 -16.92 -17.22
C ALA A 574 37.44 -16.14 -15.98
N GLY A 575 38.07 -16.81 -15.00
CA GLY A 575 38.64 -16.18 -13.79
C GLY A 575 37.63 -15.95 -12.66
N ILE A 576 36.39 -16.44 -12.78
CA ILE A 576 35.35 -16.28 -11.77
C ILE A 576 35.24 -17.56 -10.96
N LYS A 577 35.72 -17.51 -9.70
CA LYS A 577 35.79 -18.69 -8.83
C LYS A 577 34.39 -19.25 -8.56
N SER A 578 34.14 -20.47 -9.02
CA SER A 578 32.79 -21.04 -9.03
C SER A 578 32.77 -22.51 -8.61
N ALA A 579 31.70 -22.93 -7.94
CA ALA A 579 31.47 -24.32 -7.54
C ALA A 579 30.12 -24.83 -8.07
N ALA A 580 30.02 -26.13 -8.34
CA ALA A 580 28.75 -26.78 -8.70
C ALA A 580 28.26 -27.63 -7.53
N VAL A 581 27.00 -27.46 -7.14
CA VAL A 581 26.38 -28.16 -6.00
C VAL A 581 25.07 -28.80 -6.45
N SER A 582 24.83 -30.05 -6.06
CA SER A 582 23.61 -30.81 -6.40
C SER A 582 23.15 -31.66 -5.22
N GLY A 583 21.94 -32.23 -5.30
CA GLY A 583 21.43 -33.12 -4.24
C GLY A 583 22.31 -34.35 -3.95
N LEU A 584 23.23 -34.68 -4.85
CA LEU A 584 24.23 -35.76 -4.71
C LEU A 584 25.52 -35.30 -4.01
N THR A 585 25.71 -33.99 -3.82
CA THR A 585 26.85 -33.42 -3.09
C THR A 585 26.66 -33.65 -1.60
N ASP A 586 27.72 -34.13 -0.93
CA ASP A 586 27.75 -34.39 0.51
C ASP A 586 27.42 -33.13 1.32
N ASP A 587 26.78 -33.31 2.49
CA ASP A 587 26.31 -32.19 3.32
C ASP A 587 27.48 -31.35 3.87
N ASP A 588 28.64 -31.95 4.16
CA ASP A 588 29.83 -31.22 4.62
C ASP A 588 30.43 -30.40 3.48
N GLU A 589 30.52 -30.96 2.27
CA GLU A 589 31.00 -30.28 1.07
C GLU A 589 30.06 -29.13 0.67
N ARG A 590 28.75 -29.33 0.76
CA ARG A 590 27.74 -28.29 0.55
C ARG A 590 27.90 -27.16 1.56
N THR A 591 28.05 -27.49 2.85
CA THR A 591 28.25 -26.50 3.91
C THR A 591 29.53 -25.72 3.72
N LEU A 592 30.60 -26.38 3.26
CA LEU A 592 31.86 -25.74 2.92
C LEU A 592 31.69 -24.74 1.77
N ALA A 593 31.07 -25.13 0.65
CA ALA A 593 30.84 -24.26 -0.50
C ALA A 593 30.06 -22.98 -0.11
N LEU A 594 29.04 -23.11 0.74
CA LEU A 594 28.28 -21.96 1.24
C LEU A 594 29.13 -21.04 2.13
N LYS A 595 29.97 -21.60 3.00
CA LYS A 595 30.93 -20.82 3.80
C LYS A 595 31.95 -20.10 2.93
N GLN A 596 32.42 -20.74 1.87
CA GLN A 596 33.34 -20.14 0.90
C GLN A 596 32.68 -18.97 0.15
N LEU A 597 31.41 -19.10 -0.25
CA LEU A 597 30.66 -18.02 -0.89
C LEU A 597 30.48 -16.83 0.07
N LEU A 598 30.14 -17.08 1.34
CA LEU A 598 29.99 -16.04 2.35
C LEU A 598 31.29 -15.23 2.53
N LYS A 599 32.42 -15.93 2.60
CA LYS A 599 33.77 -15.35 2.73
C LYS A 599 34.33 -14.76 1.43
N ARG A 600 33.63 -14.88 0.30
CA ARG A 600 34.10 -14.50 -1.05
C ARG A 600 35.36 -15.27 -1.49
N GLU A 601 35.56 -16.48 -0.99
CA GLU A 601 36.58 -17.39 -1.48
C GLU A 601 36.17 -17.97 -2.85
N ILE A 602 34.86 -18.15 -3.05
CA ILE A 602 34.21 -18.34 -4.34
C ILE A 602 33.17 -17.24 -4.56
N ASN A 603 32.87 -16.94 -5.81
CA ASN A 603 31.96 -15.87 -6.23
C ASN A 603 30.63 -16.39 -6.74
N CYS A 604 30.56 -17.63 -7.25
CA CYS A 604 29.33 -18.20 -7.79
C CYS A 604 29.13 -19.68 -7.39
N ILE A 605 27.90 -20.04 -7.04
CA ILE A 605 27.47 -21.44 -6.89
C ILE A 605 26.43 -21.77 -7.96
N PHE A 606 26.71 -22.76 -8.81
CA PHE A 606 25.75 -23.32 -9.74
C PHE A 606 25.01 -24.50 -9.12
N ALA A 607 23.68 -24.42 -9.07
CA ALA A 607 22.82 -25.35 -8.34
C ALA A 607 21.74 -25.97 -9.23
N VAL A 608 21.34 -27.20 -8.89
CA VAL A 608 20.28 -27.96 -9.57
C VAL A 608 19.37 -28.54 -8.51
N ASP A 609 18.10 -28.12 -8.53
CA ASP A 609 17.04 -28.53 -7.59
C ASP A 609 17.43 -28.46 -6.10
N LEU A 610 18.48 -27.68 -5.83
CA LEU A 610 18.98 -27.31 -4.53
C LEU A 610 18.81 -25.82 -4.35
N PHE A 611 18.72 -25.43 -3.08
CA PHE A 611 18.47 -24.04 -2.72
C PHE A 611 17.18 -23.49 -3.32
N ASN A 612 16.19 -24.34 -3.63
CA ASN A 612 14.82 -23.88 -3.86
C ASN A 612 14.12 -23.60 -2.54
N GLU A 613 14.50 -24.30 -1.46
CA GLU A 613 13.94 -24.21 -0.10
C GLU A 613 15.03 -24.33 0.99
N GLY A 614 14.83 -23.69 2.16
CA GLY A 614 15.65 -23.92 3.36
C GLY A 614 17.10 -23.42 3.40
N LEU A 615 17.58 -22.66 2.41
CA LEU A 615 18.86 -21.94 2.48
C LEU A 615 18.67 -20.51 3.02
N ASP A 616 19.37 -20.16 4.10
CA ASP A 616 19.39 -18.80 4.68
C ASP A 616 20.74 -18.12 4.41
N LEU A 617 20.87 -17.47 3.24
CA LEU A 617 22.03 -16.65 2.88
C LEU A 617 21.59 -15.25 2.45
N PRO A 618 21.30 -14.34 3.40
CA PRO A 618 20.88 -12.98 3.09
C PRO A 618 21.92 -12.18 2.30
N GLN A 619 23.19 -12.59 2.31
CA GLN A 619 24.29 -11.88 1.65
C GLN A 619 24.37 -12.12 0.13
N VAL A 620 23.56 -13.02 -0.43
CA VAL A 620 23.48 -13.24 -1.88
C VAL A 620 22.96 -11.96 -2.54
N ASP A 621 23.73 -11.45 -3.50
CA ASP A 621 23.48 -10.19 -4.20
C ASP A 621 23.20 -10.38 -5.70
N THR A 622 23.47 -11.59 -6.24
CA THR A 622 23.32 -11.89 -7.67
C THR A 622 22.63 -13.24 -7.88
N ILE A 623 21.64 -13.29 -8.77
CA ILE A 623 20.94 -14.52 -9.18
C ILE A 623 20.99 -14.67 -10.69
N LEU A 624 21.44 -15.83 -11.16
CA LEU A 624 21.44 -16.19 -12.58
C LEU A 624 20.39 -17.27 -12.84
N LEU A 625 19.34 -16.94 -13.57
CA LEU A 625 18.32 -17.87 -14.03
C LEU A 625 18.73 -18.42 -15.39
N LEU A 626 19.36 -19.60 -15.38
CA LEU A 626 19.92 -20.24 -16.58
C LEU A 626 19.02 -21.34 -17.13
N ARG A 627 17.79 -21.45 -16.63
CA ARG A 627 16.79 -22.46 -17.01
C ARG A 627 15.39 -21.86 -17.15
N PRO A 628 14.53 -22.42 -18.01
CA PRO A 628 13.13 -22.05 -18.08
C PRO A 628 12.35 -22.57 -16.84
N THR A 629 12.33 -21.79 -15.75
CA THR A 629 11.64 -22.14 -14.47
C THR A 629 10.11 -22.00 -14.51
N GLN A 630 9.38 -22.91 -15.14
CA GLN A 630 7.94 -22.74 -15.42
C GLN A 630 7.06 -22.40 -14.19
N SER A 631 7.32 -23.05 -13.07
CA SER A 631 6.60 -22.79 -11.82
C SER A 631 6.95 -21.40 -11.28
N ALA A 632 5.93 -20.55 -11.14
CA ALA A 632 6.06 -19.26 -10.47
C ALA A 632 6.48 -19.42 -9.00
N THR A 633 6.03 -20.49 -8.35
CA THR A 633 6.46 -20.92 -7.01
C THR A 633 7.98 -20.98 -6.90
N ILE A 634 8.61 -21.78 -7.76
CA ILE A 634 10.06 -21.97 -7.75
C ILE A 634 10.77 -20.66 -8.15
N PHE A 635 10.23 -19.93 -9.12
CA PHE A 635 10.80 -18.66 -9.56
C PHE A 635 10.86 -17.62 -8.41
N ILE A 636 9.76 -17.42 -7.69
CA ILE A 636 9.70 -16.50 -6.54
C ILE A 636 10.57 -16.99 -5.39
N GLN A 637 10.58 -18.29 -5.09
CA GLN A 637 11.46 -18.85 -4.06
C GLN A 637 12.94 -18.66 -4.38
N GLN A 638 13.32 -18.73 -5.66
CA GLN A 638 14.69 -18.50 -6.11
C GLN A 638 15.09 -17.03 -5.90
N ILE A 639 14.29 -16.09 -6.42
CA ILE A 639 14.54 -14.65 -6.27
C ILE A 639 14.48 -14.21 -4.80
N GLY A 640 13.51 -14.73 -4.06
CA GLY A 640 13.25 -14.50 -2.64
C GLY A 640 14.45 -14.68 -1.70
N ARG A 641 15.45 -15.45 -2.12
CA ARG A 641 16.70 -15.67 -1.38
C ARG A 641 17.60 -14.46 -1.42
N GLY A 642 17.68 -13.85 -2.61
CA GLY A 642 18.43 -12.63 -2.85
C GLY A 642 17.73 -11.39 -2.31
N LEU A 643 16.45 -11.45 -1.98
CA LEU A 643 15.67 -10.29 -1.54
C LEU A 643 15.77 -9.98 -0.04
N ARG A 644 16.34 -10.88 0.76
CA ARG A 644 16.56 -10.64 2.20
C ARG A 644 17.55 -9.50 2.44
N ARG A 645 17.36 -8.69 3.48
CA ARG A 645 18.30 -7.59 3.81
C ARG A 645 19.64 -8.11 4.35
N ALA A 646 20.73 -7.44 3.99
CA ALA A 646 22.07 -7.67 4.52
C ALA A 646 22.87 -6.35 4.58
N LYS A 647 23.79 -6.21 5.55
CA LYS A 647 24.52 -4.95 5.81
C LYS A 647 25.22 -4.36 4.58
N ASP A 648 25.78 -5.22 3.73
CA ASP A 648 26.55 -4.82 2.55
C ASP A 648 25.79 -4.98 1.23
N LYS A 649 24.45 -5.08 1.28
CA LYS A 649 23.62 -5.31 0.10
C LYS A 649 22.56 -4.23 -0.04
N SER A 650 22.70 -3.40 -1.06
CA SER A 650 21.72 -2.36 -1.42
C SER A 650 20.64 -2.86 -2.37
N VAL A 651 20.97 -3.80 -3.26
CA VAL A 651 20.10 -4.27 -4.33
C VAL A 651 20.42 -5.73 -4.66
N LEU A 652 19.41 -6.48 -5.12
CA LEU A 652 19.57 -7.79 -5.73
C LEU A 652 19.65 -7.64 -7.26
N THR A 653 20.71 -8.13 -7.90
CA THR A 653 20.75 -8.26 -9.36
C THR A 653 20.23 -9.63 -9.79
N VAL A 654 19.18 -9.67 -10.59
CA VAL A 654 18.62 -10.89 -11.19
C VAL A 654 18.85 -10.85 -12.69
N MET A 655 19.44 -11.90 -13.24
CA MET A 655 19.63 -12.06 -14.68
C MET A 655 18.86 -13.27 -15.17
N ASP A 656 17.85 -13.04 -16.01
CA ASP A 656 17.04 -14.09 -16.64
C ASP A 656 17.37 -14.21 -18.12
N PHE A 657 17.87 -15.38 -18.53
CA PHE A 657 18.22 -15.65 -19.91
C PHE A 657 17.03 -16.29 -20.64
N ILE A 658 16.32 -15.46 -21.40
CA ILE A 658 15.03 -15.75 -22.02
C ILE A 658 15.23 -16.20 -23.47
N GLY A 659 15.06 -17.51 -23.73
CA GLY A 659 14.97 -18.06 -25.08
C GLY A 659 13.58 -17.89 -25.72
N GLN A 660 13.43 -18.29 -26.98
CA GLN A 660 12.10 -18.39 -27.63
C GLN A 660 11.35 -19.57 -27.02
N GLN A 661 10.43 -19.28 -26.10
CA GLN A 661 9.72 -20.32 -25.35
C GLN A 661 8.61 -20.98 -26.18
N HIS A 662 8.27 -22.22 -25.84
CA HIS A 662 7.08 -22.90 -26.29
C HIS A 662 5.81 -22.08 -25.98
N ARG A 663 4.79 -22.17 -26.84
CA ARG A 663 3.56 -21.36 -26.74
C ARG A 663 2.80 -21.55 -25.42
N GLU A 664 2.89 -22.74 -24.83
CA GLU A 664 2.24 -23.07 -23.55
C GLU A 664 2.99 -22.52 -22.33
N PHE A 665 4.19 -21.95 -22.50
CA PHE A 665 4.94 -21.35 -21.42
C PHE A 665 4.24 -20.08 -20.90
N ARG A 666 4.13 -19.96 -19.57
CA ARG A 666 3.30 -18.95 -18.89
C ARG A 666 4.14 -17.82 -18.28
N PHE A 667 4.51 -16.83 -19.08
CA PHE A 667 5.19 -15.62 -18.55
C PHE A 667 4.29 -14.79 -17.64
N ASP A 668 2.99 -14.74 -17.93
CA ASP A 668 2.00 -13.99 -17.16
C ASP A 668 1.95 -14.40 -15.69
N VAL A 669 2.13 -15.68 -15.35
CA VAL A 669 2.08 -16.12 -13.95
C VAL A 669 3.31 -15.64 -13.18
N ARG A 670 4.50 -15.64 -13.80
CA ARG A 670 5.75 -15.20 -13.15
C ARG A 670 5.79 -13.70 -12.91
N PHE A 671 5.52 -12.92 -13.96
CA PHE A 671 5.60 -11.48 -13.86
C PHE A 671 4.51 -10.96 -12.92
N ARG A 672 3.28 -11.50 -12.96
CA ARG A 672 2.25 -11.13 -11.98
C ARG A 672 2.63 -11.50 -10.55
N ALA A 673 3.24 -12.66 -10.33
CA ALA A 673 3.72 -13.02 -9.00
C ALA A 673 4.83 -12.09 -8.49
N MET A 674 5.58 -11.45 -9.40
CA MET A 674 6.65 -10.50 -9.06
C MET A 674 6.16 -9.06 -8.95
N THR A 675 5.21 -8.64 -9.79
CA THR A 675 4.76 -7.23 -9.91
C THR A 675 3.39 -6.94 -9.30
N GLY A 676 2.63 -7.96 -8.92
CA GLY A 676 1.24 -7.79 -8.45
C GLY A 676 0.23 -7.36 -9.53
N TYR A 677 0.69 -6.95 -10.71
CA TYR A 677 -0.16 -6.38 -11.75
C TYR A 677 -1.27 -7.32 -12.22
N GLY A 678 -2.40 -6.71 -12.55
CA GLY A 678 -3.45 -7.36 -13.32
C GLY A 678 -2.96 -7.77 -14.71
N ARG A 679 -3.67 -8.71 -15.34
CA ARG A 679 -3.31 -9.26 -16.65
C ARG A 679 -3.18 -8.20 -17.77
N LYS A 680 -4.08 -7.21 -17.82
CA LYS A 680 -4.03 -6.10 -18.79
C LYS A 680 -2.97 -5.06 -18.44
N GLN A 681 -2.86 -4.72 -17.16
CA GLN A 681 -1.85 -3.80 -16.66
C GLN A 681 -0.45 -4.31 -16.97
N LEU A 682 -0.20 -5.61 -16.81
CA LEU A 682 1.09 -6.21 -17.12
C LEU A 682 1.46 -6.05 -18.61
N GLU A 683 0.51 -6.16 -19.53
CA GLU A 683 0.77 -5.93 -20.96
C GLU A 683 1.24 -4.48 -21.19
N LYS A 684 0.49 -3.50 -20.69
CA LYS A 684 0.84 -2.08 -20.78
C LYS A 684 2.18 -1.78 -20.10
N ALA A 685 2.41 -2.34 -18.92
CA ALA A 685 3.66 -2.15 -18.18
C ALA A 685 4.88 -2.71 -18.95
N VAL A 686 4.75 -3.85 -19.64
CA VAL A 686 5.85 -4.37 -20.49
C VAL A 686 6.08 -3.46 -21.71
N GLU A 687 5.02 -2.89 -22.30
CA GLU A 687 5.14 -1.93 -23.41
C GLU A 687 5.81 -0.61 -22.99
N GLU A 688 5.48 -0.10 -21.80
CA GLU A 688 5.99 1.14 -21.22
C GLU A 688 7.28 0.96 -20.39
N GLU A 689 7.88 -0.24 -20.42
CA GLU A 689 9.13 -0.55 -19.70
C GLU A 689 9.06 -0.40 -18.17
N PHE A 690 7.91 -0.76 -17.58
CA PHE A 690 7.64 -0.82 -16.14
C PHE A 690 7.90 0.51 -15.39
N PRO A 691 7.13 1.59 -15.68
CA PRO A 691 7.39 2.93 -15.13
C PRO A 691 7.03 3.08 -13.64
N PHE A 692 6.19 2.20 -13.08
CA PHE A 692 5.63 2.31 -11.73
C PHE A 692 6.09 1.18 -10.80
N LEU A 693 7.39 0.86 -10.82
CA LEU A 693 7.98 -0.12 -9.89
C LEU A 693 8.27 0.51 -8.51
N PRO A 694 8.34 -0.30 -7.43
CA PRO A 694 8.71 0.14 -6.09
C PRO A 694 10.05 0.87 -6.11
N SER A 695 10.21 1.85 -5.22
CA SER A 695 11.41 2.67 -5.14
C SER A 695 12.70 1.84 -5.14
N GLY A 696 13.57 2.08 -6.14
CA GLY A 696 14.85 1.40 -6.29
C GLY A 696 14.79 0.03 -6.98
N SER A 697 13.61 -0.50 -7.31
CA SER A 697 13.47 -1.72 -8.11
C SER A 697 13.35 -1.40 -9.60
N GLN A 698 13.86 -2.28 -10.46
CA GLN A 698 13.84 -2.08 -11.90
C GLN A 698 13.66 -3.41 -12.64
N ILE A 699 12.85 -3.42 -13.70
CA ILE A 699 12.76 -4.51 -14.66
C ILE A 699 13.16 -3.97 -16.03
N VAL A 700 14.24 -4.51 -16.59
CA VAL A 700 14.74 -4.15 -17.91
C VAL A 700 14.76 -5.40 -18.77
N LEU A 701 13.96 -5.40 -19.83
CA LEU A 701 13.97 -6.44 -20.85
C LEU A 701 14.69 -5.91 -22.08
N ASP A 702 15.62 -6.69 -22.64
CA ASP A 702 16.15 -6.33 -23.96
C ASP A 702 15.05 -6.38 -25.03
N ARG A 703 15.29 -5.74 -26.17
CA ARG A 703 14.28 -5.63 -27.25
C ARG A 703 13.69 -6.99 -27.65
N VAL A 704 14.54 -8.01 -27.80
CA VAL A 704 14.11 -9.34 -28.29
C VAL A 704 13.35 -10.10 -27.19
N ALA A 705 13.82 -10.04 -25.95
CA ALA A 705 13.16 -10.62 -24.80
C ALA A 705 11.78 -9.98 -24.56
N ARG A 706 11.68 -8.65 -24.69
CA ARG A 706 10.41 -7.91 -24.60
C ARG A 706 9.40 -8.39 -25.63
N ASP A 707 9.81 -8.53 -26.90
CA ASP A 707 8.92 -8.97 -27.97
C ASP A 707 8.40 -10.40 -27.74
N VAL A 708 9.28 -11.31 -27.26
CA VAL A 708 8.92 -12.69 -26.90
C VAL A 708 7.88 -12.71 -25.77
N VAL A 709 8.10 -11.91 -24.71
CA VAL A 709 7.18 -11.81 -23.58
C VAL A 709 5.84 -11.21 -24.00
N LEU A 710 5.83 -10.08 -24.72
CA LEU A 710 4.61 -9.41 -25.19
C LEU A 710 3.76 -10.31 -26.08
N THR A 711 4.39 -11.03 -27.01
CA THR A 711 3.67 -11.95 -27.91
C THR A 711 2.99 -13.07 -27.13
N ASN A 712 3.66 -13.62 -26.12
CA ASN A 712 3.09 -14.65 -25.25
C ASN A 712 1.92 -14.10 -24.41
N LEU A 713 2.05 -12.92 -23.82
CA LEU A 713 0.99 -12.26 -23.04
C LEU A 713 -0.25 -11.98 -23.90
N LYS A 714 -0.08 -11.35 -25.07
CA LYS A 714 -1.18 -11.03 -26.01
C LYS A 714 -1.95 -12.27 -26.47
N ALA A 715 -1.25 -13.40 -26.65
CA ALA A 715 -1.90 -14.66 -27.01
C ALA A 715 -2.80 -15.22 -25.91
N GLN A 716 -2.52 -14.91 -24.63
CA GLN A 716 -3.27 -15.40 -23.47
C GLN A 716 -4.45 -14.51 -23.06
N LEU A 717 -4.47 -13.22 -23.45
CA LEU A 717 -5.42 -12.21 -22.95
C LEU A 717 -6.78 -12.16 -23.66
N LYS A 718 -7.00 -12.93 -24.74
CA LYS A 718 -8.27 -12.89 -25.50
C LYS A 718 -9.34 -13.83 -24.92
N LEU A 719 -9.94 -13.49 -23.78
CA LEU A 719 -11.23 -14.03 -23.29
C LEU A 719 -12.35 -12.98 -23.47
N ASN A 720 -13.09 -13.07 -24.59
CA ASN A 720 -14.23 -12.19 -24.89
C ASN A 720 -15.54 -12.77 -24.34
N LYS A 721 -16.65 -11.98 -24.35
CA LYS A 721 -17.98 -12.39 -23.84
C LYS A 721 -18.42 -13.74 -24.43
N LEU A 722 -18.17 -13.98 -25.72
CA LEU A 722 -18.48 -15.23 -26.41
C LEU A 722 -17.69 -16.43 -25.88
N LYS A 723 -16.39 -16.27 -25.61
CA LYS A 723 -15.57 -17.33 -25.01
C LYS A 723 -15.97 -17.62 -23.57
N LEU A 724 -16.33 -16.61 -22.78
CA LEU A 724 -16.83 -16.81 -21.42
C LEU A 724 -18.16 -17.57 -21.42
N VAL A 725 -19.07 -17.26 -22.33
CA VAL A 725 -20.33 -18.02 -22.51
C VAL A 725 -20.05 -19.47 -22.89
N ALA A 726 -19.11 -19.71 -23.83
CA ALA A 726 -18.72 -21.06 -24.21
C ALA A 726 -18.07 -21.84 -23.06
N ASP A 727 -17.27 -21.14 -22.24
CA ASP A 727 -16.65 -21.68 -21.04
C ASP A 727 -17.69 -22.09 -19.99
N ILE A 728 -18.60 -21.18 -19.61
CA ILE A 728 -19.72 -21.45 -18.70
C ILE A 728 -20.56 -22.63 -19.18
N LYS A 729 -20.88 -22.67 -20.48
CA LYS A 729 -21.61 -23.79 -21.10
C LYS A 729 -20.88 -25.12 -20.95
N SER A 730 -19.55 -25.12 -20.98
CA SER A 730 -18.75 -26.35 -20.90
C SER A 730 -18.77 -26.99 -19.51
N TYR A 731 -18.88 -26.17 -18.45
CA TYR A 731 -19.03 -26.67 -17.08
C TYR A 731 -20.48 -27.03 -16.76
N GLY A 732 -21.45 -26.30 -17.33
CA GLY A 732 -22.87 -26.60 -17.17
C GLY A 732 -23.43 -26.34 -15.77
N GLU A 733 -22.73 -25.53 -14.97
CA GLU A 733 -23.13 -25.18 -13.61
C GLU A 733 -24.17 -24.06 -13.60
N LEU A 734 -25.18 -24.19 -12.73
CA LEU A 734 -26.21 -23.16 -12.52
C LEU A 734 -25.85 -22.22 -11.36
N TYR A 735 -25.10 -22.72 -10.38
CA TYR A 735 -24.64 -21.94 -9.24
C TYR A 735 -23.28 -21.29 -9.56
N LEU A 736 -23.20 -19.99 -9.30
CA LEU A 736 -22.03 -19.17 -9.54
C LEU A 736 -20.83 -19.67 -8.71
N ALA A 737 -21.04 -20.05 -7.45
CA ALA A 737 -19.98 -20.58 -6.59
C ALA A 737 -19.35 -21.85 -7.19
N ASP A 738 -20.17 -22.77 -7.68
CA ASP A 738 -19.70 -24.03 -8.29
C ASP A 738 -18.93 -23.77 -9.59
N TYR A 739 -19.39 -22.83 -10.41
CA TYR A 739 -18.67 -22.40 -11.61
C TYR A 739 -17.31 -21.79 -11.28
N LEU A 740 -17.23 -20.85 -10.33
CA LEU A 740 -15.98 -20.18 -9.96
C LEU A 740 -14.98 -21.20 -9.39
N ALA A 741 -15.43 -22.12 -8.54
CA ALA A 741 -14.59 -23.18 -7.98
C ALA A 741 -14.03 -24.13 -9.05
N LYS A 742 -14.83 -24.53 -10.05
CA LYS A 742 -14.40 -25.46 -11.10
C LYS A 742 -13.56 -24.80 -12.19
N SER A 743 -13.86 -23.55 -12.54
CA SER A 743 -13.16 -22.81 -13.59
C SER A 743 -11.88 -22.11 -13.12
N GLY A 744 -11.75 -21.87 -11.81
CA GLY A 744 -10.68 -21.04 -11.24
C GLY A 744 -10.78 -19.56 -11.64
N HIS A 745 -11.93 -19.12 -12.16
CA HIS A 745 -12.19 -17.72 -12.45
C HIS A 745 -12.59 -16.97 -11.17
N GLU A 746 -12.19 -15.71 -11.08
CA GLU A 746 -12.62 -14.81 -10.01
C GLU A 746 -13.99 -14.19 -10.32
N LEU A 747 -14.73 -13.80 -9.28
CA LEU A 747 -16.04 -13.14 -9.39
C LEU A 747 -16.03 -11.91 -10.32
N LYS A 748 -14.94 -11.13 -10.29
CA LYS A 748 -14.71 -9.98 -11.18
C LYS A 748 -14.65 -10.35 -12.67
N THR A 749 -14.36 -11.60 -13.00
CA THR A 749 -14.37 -12.09 -14.40
C THR A 749 -15.78 -12.11 -14.98
N ILE A 750 -16.78 -12.36 -14.13
CA ILE A 750 -18.21 -12.35 -14.48
C ILE A 750 -18.72 -10.91 -14.51
N TYR A 751 -18.50 -10.16 -13.43
CA TYR A 751 -19.00 -8.79 -13.28
C TYR A 751 -17.97 -7.75 -13.74
N LYS A 752 -17.56 -7.81 -15.01
CA LYS A 752 -16.63 -6.81 -15.61
C LYS A 752 -17.27 -5.43 -15.83
N SER A 753 -18.58 -5.34 -15.73
CA SER A 753 -19.34 -4.10 -15.87
C SER A 753 -20.72 -4.29 -15.26
N THR A 754 -21.39 -3.19 -14.95
CA THR A 754 -22.79 -3.19 -14.52
C THR A 754 -23.75 -3.75 -15.57
N LYS A 755 -23.29 -4.03 -16.80
CA LYS A 755 -24.12 -4.62 -17.87
C LYS A 755 -24.02 -6.13 -17.96
N ASN A 756 -23.24 -6.78 -17.09
CA ASN A 756 -23.08 -8.22 -17.06
C ASN A 756 -23.70 -8.78 -15.78
N SER A 757 -24.43 -9.89 -15.91
CA SER A 757 -25.01 -10.64 -14.80
C SER A 757 -24.82 -12.13 -15.03
N TRP A 758 -24.76 -12.91 -13.94
CA TRP A 758 -24.67 -14.36 -14.00
C TRP A 758 -25.87 -14.96 -14.73
N THR A 759 -27.07 -14.47 -14.44
CA THR A 759 -28.31 -14.89 -15.09
C THR A 759 -28.26 -14.66 -16.60
N GLU A 760 -27.76 -13.51 -17.06
CA GLU A 760 -27.60 -13.25 -18.50
C GLU A 760 -26.62 -14.24 -19.15
N TYR A 761 -25.51 -14.58 -18.49
CA TYR A 761 -24.56 -15.55 -19.00
C TYR A 761 -25.15 -16.97 -19.09
N LEU A 762 -25.92 -17.40 -18.09
CA LEU A 762 -26.61 -18.69 -18.11
C LEU A 762 -27.61 -18.78 -19.28
N ARG A 763 -28.35 -17.71 -19.55
CA ARG A 763 -29.27 -17.62 -20.69
C ARG A 763 -28.54 -17.65 -22.03
N LEU A 764 -27.45 -16.90 -22.17
CA LEU A 764 -26.62 -16.92 -23.38
C LEU A 764 -25.94 -18.28 -23.60
N ALA A 765 -25.60 -19.00 -22.52
CA ALA A 765 -25.08 -20.36 -22.58
C ALA A 765 -26.14 -21.42 -22.93
N GLY A 766 -27.43 -21.07 -22.79
CA GLY A 766 -28.57 -21.97 -22.98
C GLY A 766 -28.76 -22.96 -21.83
N LEU A 767 -28.28 -22.62 -20.63
CA LEU A 767 -28.42 -23.45 -19.42
C LEU A 767 -29.72 -23.15 -18.66
N VAL A 768 -30.32 -21.99 -18.90
CA VAL A 768 -31.56 -21.53 -18.27
C VAL A 768 -32.49 -20.97 -19.34
N GLU A 769 -33.78 -21.23 -19.22
CA GLU A 769 -34.80 -20.72 -20.14
C GLU A 769 -34.96 -19.19 -20.03
N TRP A 770 -35.40 -18.57 -21.12
CA TRP A 770 -35.72 -17.13 -21.15
C TRP A 770 -37.00 -16.79 -20.40
N MET A 771 -37.72 -17.79 -19.88
CA MET A 771 -39.03 -17.64 -19.26
C MET A 771 -39.08 -18.40 -17.94
N SER A 772 -39.55 -17.76 -16.87
CA SER A 772 -40.05 -18.47 -15.70
C SER A 772 -41.43 -19.07 -15.99
N PRO A 773 -41.87 -20.12 -15.27
CA PRO A 773 -43.24 -20.64 -15.39
C PRO A 773 -44.33 -19.57 -15.16
N ALA A 774 -44.04 -18.56 -14.33
CA ALA A 774 -44.92 -17.42 -14.09
C ALA A 774 -44.96 -16.45 -15.30
N GLU A 775 -43.82 -16.21 -15.95
CA GLU A 775 -43.71 -15.38 -17.16
C GLU A 775 -44.43 -16.02 -18.36
N ALA A 776 -44.39 -17.35 -18.46
CA ALA A 776 -45.15 -18.10 -19.46
C ALA A 776 -46.67 -17.94 -19.31
N ALA A 777 -47.17 -17.81 -18.07
CA ALA A 777 -48.58 -17.59 -17.78
C ALA A 777 -49.05 -16.15 -18.10
N ILE A 778 -48.13 -15.18 -18.12
CA ILE A 778 -48.40 -13.74 -18.27
C ILE A 778 -48.27 -13.25 -19.73
N ALA A 779 -47.79 -14.11 -20.64
CA ALA A 779 -47.40 -13.81 -22.03
C ALA A 779 -48.57 -13.56 -23.01
N GLY A 780 -49.57 -12.75 -22.62
CA GLY A 780 -50.58 -12.20 -23.54
C GLY A 780 -50.36 -10.73 -23.94
N LYS A 781 -49.61 -9.95 -23.15
CA LYS A 781 -49.33 -8.50 -23.39
C LYS A 781 -48.22 -7.87 -22.52
N LEU A 782 -47.79 -8.53 -21.44
CA LEU A 782 -46.87 -7.98 -20.42
C LEU A 782 -45.37 -8.24 -20.66
N TYR A 783 -45.01 -8.97 -21.72
CA TYR A 783 -43.64 -9.43 -21.99
C TYR A 783 -42.61 -8.30 -22.17
N ASP A 784 -42.97 -7.20 -22.85
CA ASP A 784 -42.03 -6.11 -23.11
C ASP A 784 -41.66 -5.32 -21.84
N VAL A 785 -42.59 -5.15 -20.89
CA VAL A 785 -42.36 -4.41 -19.64
C VAL A 785 -41.60 -5.27 -18.63
N ALA A 786 -41.99 -6.54 -18.46
CA ALA A 786 -41.31 -7.48 -17.57
C ALA A 786 -39.83 -7.67 -17.97
N SER A 787 -39.52 -7.75 -19.27
CA SER A 787 -38.12 -7.89 -19.72
C SER A 787 -37.29 -6.61 -19.49
N ALA A 788 -37.91 -5.43 -19.46
CA ALA A 788 -37.21 -4.16 -19.25
C ALA A 788 -36.89 -3.93 -17.77
N GLU A 789 -37.79 -4.32 -16.88
CA GLU A 789 -37.60 -4.24 -15.43
C GLU A 789 -36.56 -5.25 -14.94
N GLU A 790 -36.65 -6.51 -15.38
CA GLU A 790 -35.65 -7.53 -15.06
C GLU A 790 -34.24 -7.10 -15.49
N LYS A 791 -34.10 -6.58 -16.72
CA LYS A 791 -32.81 -6.05 -17.22
C LYS A 791 -32.25 -4.94 -16.33
N LYS A 792 -33.10 -4.06 -15.80
CA LYS A 792 -32.66 -2.99 -14.87
C LYS A 792 -32.23 -3.56 -13.52
N LEU A 793 -32.87 -4.62 -13.03
CA LEU A 793 -32.45 -5.29 -11.80
C LEU A 793 -31.12 -6.00 -11.99
N LEU A 794 -30.95 -6.72 -13.10
CA LEU A 794 -29.70 -7.41 -13.43
C LEU A 794 -28.49 -6.46 -13.54
N THR A 795 -28.70 -5.19 -13.91
CA THR A 795 -27.60 -4.21 -13.92
C THR A 795 -27.14 -3.77 -12.52
N ARG A 796 -27.89 -4.11 -11.47
CA ARG A 796 -27.55 -3.81 -10.07
C ARG A 796 -26.80 -4.93 -9.37
N MET A 797 -26.66 -6.11 -9.97
CA MET A 797 -26.02 -7.26 -9.31
C MET A 797 -24.57 -6.98 -8.90
N ALA A 798 -23.82 -6.27 -9.74
CA ALA A 798 -22.46 -5.85 -9.41
C ALA A 798 -22.37 -4.98 -8.15
N SER A 799 -23.42 -4.21 -7.83
CA SER A 799 -23.48 -3.36 -6.62
C SER A 799 -23.78 -4.13 -5.33
N LEU A 800 -23.90 -5.46 -5.38
CA LEU A 800 -24.08 -6.32 -4.21
C LEU A 800 -22.82 -7.13 -3.88
N ILE A 801 -21.79 -7.07 -4.75
CA ILE A 801 -20.53 -7.81 -4.58
C ILE A 801 -19.81 -7.40 -3.27
N HIS A 802 -19.95 -6.13 -2.88
CA HIS A 802 -19.29 -5.61 -1.68
C HIS A 802 -19.96 -6.04 -0.37
N VAL A 803 -21.09 -6.76 -0.40
CA VAL A 803 -21.74 -7.20 0.84
C VAL A 803 -20.80 -8.15 1.59
N ASP A 804 -20.11 -7.62 2.59
CA ASP A 804 -18.97 -8.25 3.27
C ASP A 804 -19.29 -8.68 4.70
N ASP A 805 -20.57 -8.81 5.03
CA ASP A 805 -21.04 -9.32 6.32
C ASP A 805 -22.15 -10.34 6.22
N ARG A 806 -22.01 -11.37 7.03
CA ARG A 806 -22.88 -12.54 7.04
C ARG A 806 -24.30 -12.20 7.47
N GLU A 807 -24.47 -11.33 8.46
CA GLU A 807 -25.79 -10.94 8.95
C GLU A 807 -26.62 -10.24 7.86
N ARG A 808 -26.02 -9.28 7.13
CA ARG A 808 -26.65 -8.62 5.97
C ARG A 808 -26.90 -9.60 4.83
N ALA A 809 -25.94 -10.47 4.51
CA ALA A 809 -26.11 -11.47 3.45
C ALA A 809 -27.26 -12.45 3.74
N ASP A 810 -27.36 -12.93 4.99
CA ASP A 810 -28.44 -13.81 5.45
C ASP A 810 -29.79 -13.07 5.42
N ALA A 811 -29.82 -11.81 5.86
CA ALA A 811 -31.02 -10.98 5.81
C ALA A 811 -31.48 -10.72 4.37
N TYR A 812 -30.57 -10.36 3.46
CA TYR A 812 -30.88 -10.13 2.05
C TYR A 812 -31.41 -11.41 1.40
N SER A 813 -30.77 -12.56 1.67
CA SER A 813 -31.21 -13.88 1.20
C SER A 813 -32.61 -14.22 1.72
N LYS A 814 -32.90 -13.94 3.00
CA LYS A 814 -34.23 -14.12 3.59
C LYS A 814 -35.28 -13.19 2.97
N ILE A 815 -34.93 -11.97 2.60
CA ILE A 815 -35.86 -10.99 2.01
C ILE A 815 -36.28 -11.38 0.57
N VAL A 816 -35.34 -11.93 -0.21
CA VAL A 816 -35.60 -12.35 -1.60
C VAL A 816 -36.20 -13.76 -1.71
N ALA A 817 -36.25 -14.52 -0.62
CA ALA A 817 -36.88 -15.83 -0.58
C ALA A 817 -38.40 -15.75 -0.82
N GLU A 818 -38.97 -16.81 -1.40
CA GLU A 818 -40.39 -16.88 -1.76
C GLU A 818 -41.30 -16.83 -0.51
N ASP A 819 -40.87 -17.43 0.60
CA ASP A 819 -41.57 -17.55 1.88
C ASP A 819 -41.25 -16.41 2.87
N SER A 820 -40.65 -15.33 2.39
CA SER A 820 -40.23 -14.21 3.23
C SER A 820 -41.43 -13.49 3.86
N PRO A 821 -41.38 -13.19 5.18
CA PRO A 821 -42.48 -12.52 5.89
C PRO A 821 -42.69 -11.08 5.39
N ALA A 822 -43.85 -10.51 5.69
CA ALA A 822 -44.15 -9.12 5.33
C ALA A 822 -43.21 -8.15 6.05
N TYR A 823 -42.95 -6.98 5.46
CA TYR A 823 -42.01 -5.99 6.01
C TYR A 823 -42.36 -5.59 7.45
N ALA A 824 -43.64 -5.48 7.79
CA ALA A 824 -44.10 -5.15 9.13
C ALA A 824 -43.84 -6.28 10.18
N GLU A 825 -43.68 -7.52 9.73
CA GLU A 825 -43.41 -8.69 10.58
C GLU A 825 -41.90 -8.93 10.80
N LEU A 826 -41.05 -8.26 10.00
CA LEU A 826 -39.61 -8.27 10.21
C LEU A 826 -39.24 -7.54 11.51
N THR A 827 -38.17 -8.00 12.16
CA THR A 827 -37.60 -7.27 13.30
C THR A 827 -37.12 -5.87 12.88
N PRO A 828 -37.01 -4.88 13.79
CA PRO A 828 -36.55 -3.54 13.43
C PRO A 828 -35.18 -3.52 12.71
N ARG A 829 -34.30 -4.47 13.06
CA ARG A 829 -33.00 -4.64 12.43
C ARG A 829 -33.12 -5.20 11.00
N GLU A 830 -33.94 -6.23 10.80
CA GLU A 830 -34.26 -6.77 9.47
C GLU A 830 -35.00 -5.78 8.58
N GLN A 831 -35.91 -4.97 9.12
CA GLN A 831 -36.53 -3.86 8.39
C GLN A 831 -35.49 -2.87 7.87
N THR A 832 -34.42 -2.64 8.63
CA THR A 832 -33.33 -1.77 8.20
C THR A 832 -32.56 -2.40 7.03
N TYR A 833 -32.23 -3.70 7.11
CA TYR A 833 -31.64 -4.42 5.98
C TYR A 833 -32.55 -4.43 4.75
N ALA A 834 -33.87 -4.60 4.92
CA ALA A 834 -34.82 -4.51 3.83
C ALA A 834 -34.77 -3.13 3.14
N ARG A 835 -34.74 -2.03 3.90
CA ARG A 835 -34.57 -0.69 3.32
C ARG A 835 -33.23 -0.55 2.57
N MET A 836 -32.14 -1.10 3.11
CA MET A 836 -30.82 -1.05 2.47
C MET A 836 -30.82 -1.79 1.12
N LEU A 837 -31.32 -3.03 1.06
CA LEU A 837 -31.44 -3.79 -0.18
C LEU A 837 -32.35 -3.08 -1.18
N PHE A 838 -33.51 -2.59 -0.72
CA PHE A 838 -34.49 -1.92 -1.57
C PHE A 838 -33.88 -0.71 -2.29
N PHE A 839 -33.17 0.17 -1.59
CA PHE A 839 -32.57 1.36 -2.21
C PHE A 839 -31.29 1.08 -3.01
N THR A 840 -30.68 -0.09 -2.84
CA THR A 840 -29.62 -0.58 -3.73
C THR A 840 -30.18 -1.01 -5.09
N LEU A 841 -31.33 -1.69 -5.08
CA LEU A 841 -32.02 -2.12 -6.31
C LEU A 841 -32.75 -0.95 -7.00
N TRP A 842 -33.44 -0.11 -6.22
CA TRP A 842 -34.22 1.03 -6.68
C TRP A 842 -33.78 2.32 -5.98
N ASP A 843 -32.73 2.95 -6.51
CA ASP A 843 -32.19 4.21 -5.98
C ASP A 843 -33.24 5.34 -5.86
N ASN A 844 -34.24 5.40 -6.73
CA ASN A 844 -35.32 6.39 -6.69
C ASN A 844 -36.63 5.85 -6.06
N GLY A 845 -36.55 4.70 -5.39
CA GLY A 845 -37.67 4.02 -4.73
C GLY A 845 -38.60 3.24 -5.65
N GLY A 846 -38.31 3.15 -6.95
CA GLY A 846 -39.00 2.27 -7.89
C GLY A 846 -40.43 2.68 -8.28
N GLY A 847 -41.01 3.68 -7.60
CA GLY A 847 -42.39 4.11 -7.81
C GLY A 847 -43.41 3.31 -7.00
N PHE A 848 -42.97 2.51 -6.04
CA PHE A 848 -43.82 1.68 -5.17
C PHE A 848 -44.41 2.49 -4.02
N GLU A 849 -45.63 2.12 -3.58
CA GLU A 849 -46.29 2.73 -2.42
C GLU A 849 -45.84 2.09 -1.10
N SER A 850 -45.31 0.87 -1.15
CA SER A 850 -44.80 0.15 0.02
C SER A 850 -43.57 -0.73 -0.31
N TYR A 851 -42.82 -1.11 0.73
CA TYR A 851 -41.69 -2.03 0.57
C TYR A 851 -42.15 -3.43 0.14
N ASP A 852 -43.29 -3.90 0.66
CA ASP A 852 -43.86 -5.20 0.33
C ASP A 852 -44.23 -5.30 -1.15
N GLU A 853 -44.75 -4.23 -1.75
CA GLU A 853 -45.07 -4.17 -3.17
C GLU A 853 -43.81 -4.35 -4.05
N GLY A 854 -42.72 -3.64 -3.71
CA GLY A 854 -41.46 -3.77 -4.45
C GLY A 854 -40.81 -5.15 -4.28
N PHE A 855 -40.80 -5.71 -3.07
CA PHE A 855 -40.27 -7.07 -2.86
C PHE A 855 -41.13 -8.15 -3.50
N THR A 856 -42.46 -8.00 -3.52
CA THR A 856 -43.35 -8.90 -4.27
C THR A 856 -43.03 -8.83 -5.76
N THR A 857 -42.79 -7.63 -6.30
CA THR A 857 -42.38 -7.44 -7.71
C THR A 857 -41.03 -8.12 -8.00
N LEU A 858 -40.05 -7.99 -7.09
CA LEU A 858 -38.75 -8.66 -7.22
C LEU A 858 -38.86 -10.19 -7.22
N ARG A 859 -39.70 -10.76 -6.35
CA ARG A 859 -39.89 -12.22 -6.23
C ARG A 859 -40.54 -12.85 -7.47
N ASN A 860 -41.17 -12.06 -8.34
CA ASN A 860 -41.61 -12.53 -9.65
C ASN A 860 -40.45 -12.91 -10.59
N PHE A 861 -39.21 -12.49 -10.27
CA PHE A 861 -37.99 -12.81 -11.02
C PHE A 861 -37.10 -13.79 -10.22
N PRO A 862 -37.39 -15.10 -10.23
CA PRO A 862 -36.69 -16.08 -9.39
C PRO A 862 -35.19 -16.21 -9.70
N PHE A 863 -34.77 -16.00 -10.96
CA PHE A 863 -33.35 -16.02 -11.32
C PHE A 863 -32.60 -14.80 -10.78
N VAL A 864 -33.23 -13.61 -10.76
CA VAL A 864 -32.66 -12.42 -10.12
C VAL A 864 -32.53 -12.64 -8.61
N CYS A 865 -33.56 -13.18 -7.96
CA CYS A 865 -33.52 -13.50 -6.52
C CYS A 865 -32.42 -14.52 -6.20
N SER A 866 -32.28 -15.55 -7.02
CA SER A 866 -31.22 -16.55 -6.91
C SER A 866 -29.83 -15.93 -7.09
N GLU A 867 -29.66 -15.03 -8.06
CA GLU A 867 -28.39 -14.32 -8.27
C GLU A 867 -28.05 -13.41 -7.10
N ILE A 868 -29.02 -12.66 -6.54
CA ILE A 868 -28.82 -11.84 -5.33
C ILE A 868 -28.29 -12.70 -4.19
N ALA A 869 -28.97 -13.81 -3.87
CA ALA A 869 -28.59 -14.69 -2.78
C ALA A 869 -27.16 -15.28 -2.98
N GLN A 870 -26.82 -15.65 -4.22
CA GLN A 870 -25.50 -16.17 -4.55
C GLN A 870 -24.39 -15.09 -4.44
N VAL A 871 -24.62 -13.89 -4.96
CA VAL A 871 -23.64 -12.80 -4.95
C VAL A 871 -23.35 -12.34 -3.52
N VAL A 872 -24.37 -12.14 -2.69
CA VAL A 872 -24.18 -11.66 -1.31
C VAL A 872 -23.53 -12.73 -0.43
N ALA A 873 -23.83 -14.01 -0.66
CA ALA A 873 -23.17 -15.11 0.03
C ALA A 873 -21.68 -15.19 -0.33
N LEU A 874 -21.32 -15.02 -1.61
CA LEU A 874 -19.94 -14.96 -2.08
C LEU A 874 -19.20 -13.74 -1.52
N GLY A 875 -19.85 -12.57 -1.51
CA GLY A 875 -19.31 -11.35 -0.91
C GLY A 875 -18.97 -11.55 0.57
N ALA A 876 -19.92 -12.07 1.36
CA ALA A 876 -19.74 -12.29 2.79
C ALA A 876 -18.68 -13.35 3.10
N ALA A 877 -18.58 -14.39 2.26
CA ALA A 877 -17.53 -15.41 2.37
C ALA A 877 -16.13 -14.88 2.02
N SER A 878 -16.05 -13.88 1.12
CA SER A 878 -14.78 -13.25 0.72
C SER A 878 -14.28 -12.16 1.67
N SER A 879 -15.11 -11.73 2.62
CA SER A 879 -14.78 -10.66 3.56
C SER A 879 -13.57 -11.03 4.40
N LYS A 880 -12.57 -10.15 4.48
CA LYS A 880 -11.39 -10.29 5.35
C LYS A 880 -11.55 -9.60 6.70
N ARG A 881 -12.55 -8.72 6.84
CA ARG A 881 -12.65 -7.79 7.97
C ARG A 881 -13.69 -8.26 8.98
N THR A 882 -13.42 -8.01 10.26
CA THR A 882 -14.41 -8.20 11.33
C THR A 882 -15.04 -6.87 11.70
N GLY A 883 -16.33 -6.75 11.38
CA GLY A 883 -17.15 -5.63 11.77
C GLY A 883 -17.36 -5.55 13.28
N LYS A 884 -17.44 -4.34 13.83
CA LYS A 884 -17.91 -4.11 15.21
C LYS A 884 -19.01 -3.06 15.20
N SER A 885 -20.05 -3.31 16.01
CA SER A 885 -21.15 -2.36 16.21
C SER A 885 -20.62 -0.95 16.50
N LEU A 886 -21.28 0.05 15.93
CA LEU A 886 -20.95 1.46 16.18
C LEU A 886 -21.21 1.88 17.64
N GLY A 887 -22.00 1.10 18.39
CA GLY A 887 -22.27 1.35 19.81
C GLY A 887 -23.04 2.65 20.10
N GLY A 888 -23.24 2.93 21.39
CA GLY A 888 -23.91 4.15 21.85
C GLY A 888 -25.32 4.33 21.26
N LYS A 889 -25.61 5.55 20.77
CA LYS A 889 -26.91 5.90 20.14
C LYS A 889 -27.17 5.20 18.80
N LEU A 890 -26.14 4.60 18.20
CA LEU A 890 -26.23 3.90 16.92
C LEU A 890 -26.21 2.37 17.08
N ALA A 891 -26.33 1.85 18.31
CA ALA A 891 -26.37 0.40 18.57
C ALA A 891 -27.53 -0.32 17.86
N TRP A 892 -28.62 0.39 17.55
CA TRP A 892 -29.76 -0.14 16.79
C TRP A 892 -29.46 -0.29 15.30
N SER A 893 -28.50 0.49 14.75
CA SER A 893 -28.15 0.46 13.34
C SER A 893 -27.41 -0.85 13.01
N PRO A 894 -27.67 -1.46 11.83
CA PRO A 894 -26.91 -2.62 11.38
C PRO A 894 -25.51 -2.25 10.87
N LEU A 895 -25.20 -0.97 10.71
CA LEU A 895 -23.88 -0.53 10.30
C LEU A 895 -22.83 -0.93 11.33
N GLN A 896 -21.70 -1.40 10.84
CA GLN A 896 -20.55 -1.77 11.66
C GLN A 896 -19.29 -1.09 11.14
N SER A 897 -18.38 -0.76 12.04
CA SER A 897 -17.05 -0.27 11.69
C SER A 897 -16.27 -1.33 10.90
N HIS A 898 -15.55 -0.88 9.88
CA HIS A 898 -14.63 -1.58 8.98
C HIS A 898 -15.27 -2.42 7.87
N LEU A 899 -16.60 -2.52 7.86
CA LEU A 899 -17.34 -3.14 6.75
C LEU A 899 -17.63 -2.13 5.63
N THR A 900 -18.00 -2.65 4.46
CA THR A 900 -18.22 -1.86 3.26
C THR A 900 -19.70 -1.70 2.93
N TYR A 901 -20.06 -0.50 2.48
CA TYR A 901 -21.42 -0.10 2.20
C TYR A 901 -21.51 0.79 0.97
N GLY A 902 -22.55 0.59 0.17
CA GLY A 902 -22.97 1.54 -0.83
C GLY A 902 -23.55 2.79 -0.17
N ARG A 903 -23.45 3.93 -0.85
CA ARG A 903 -23.98 5.21 -0.33
C ARG A 903 -25.46 5.11 0.06
N TYR A 904 -26.29 4.46 -0.75
CA TYR A 904 -27.71 4.33 -0.47
C TYR A 904 -28.01 3.38 0.70
N GLU A 905 -27.19 2.35 0.92
CA GLU A 905 -27.31 1.50 2.09
C GLU A 905 -27.07 2.29 3.37
N VAL A 906 -26.02 3.12 3.42
CA VAL A 906 -25.73 3.97 4.59
C VAL A 906 -26.88 4.93 4.87
N LEU A 907 -27.38 5.61 3.85
CA LEU A 907 -28.50 6.56 4.03
C LEU A 907 -29.79 5.87 4.47
N ALA A 908 -30.07 4.66 3.97
CA ALA A 908 -31.22 3.86 4.40
C ALA A 908 -31.05 3.35 5.84
N ALA A 909 -29.82 2.94 6.21
CA ALA A 909 -29.51 2.43 7.54
C ALA A 909 -29.57 3.50 8.64
N LEU A 910 -29.26 4.76 8.29
CA LEU A 910 -29.34 5.91 9.20
C LEU A 910 -30.71 6.60 9.21
N GLY A 911 -31.67 6.10 8.43
CA GLY A 911 -33.03 6.65 8.34
C GLY A 911 -33.16 7.92 7.50
N ALA A 912 -32.10 8.34 6.80
CA ALA A 912 -32.15 9.50 5.91
C ALA A 912 -32.90 9.21 4.59
N LYS A 913 -32.97 7.94 4.19
CA LYS A 913 -33.66 7.50 2.98
C LYS A 913 -34.74 6.46 3.29
N SER A 914 -35.98 6.82 3.02
CA SER A 914 -37.20 6.00 3.19
C SER A 914 -38.21 6.33 2.10
N LEU A 915 -39.22 5.49 1.87
CA LEU A 915 -40.27 5.78 0.87
C LEU A 915 -40.94 7.14 1.13
N ASP A 916 -41.11 7.51 2.40
CA ASP A 916 -41.70 8.79 2.82
C ASP A 916 -40.79 10.00 2.57
N THR A 917 -39.47 9.80 2.54
CA THR A 917 -38.47 10.88 2.45
C THR A 917 -37.78 11.00 1.09
N ILE A 918 -38.13 10.16 0.10
CA ILE A 918 -37.51 10.11 -1.24
C ILE A 918 -37.41 11.49 -1.92
N GLN A 919 -38.45 12.31 -1.82
CA GLN A 919 -38.48 13.63 -2.46
C GLN A 919 -37.53 14.62 -1.78
N GLN A 920 -37.31 14.47 -0.47
CA GLN A 920 -36.37 15.30 0.30
C GLN A 920 -34.91 14.82 0.15
N THR A 921 -34.68 13.54 -0.16
CA THR A 921 -33.32 12.95 -0.28
C THR A 921 -32.54 13.46 -1.50
N LYS A 922 -33.23 13.95 -2.54
CA LYS A 922 -32.59 14.57 -3.72
C LYS A 922 -31.72 15.79 -3.35
N LEU A 923 -32.07 16.51 -2.28
CA LEU A 923 -31.34 17.69 -1.77
C LEU A 923 -30.10 17.32 -0.93
N VAL A 924 -30.12 16.17 -0.25
CA VAL A 924 -29.01 15.65 0.57
C VAL A 924 -27.91 14.99 -0.29
N SER A 925 -28.18 14.80 -1.59
CA SER A 925 -27.31 14.07 -2.52
C SER A 925 -26.09 14.85 -3.03
N MET A 926 -26.04 16.18 -2.88
CA MET A 926 -24.96 17.02 -3.43
C MET A 926 -24.03 17.51 -2.32
N GLY A 927 -22.79 16.99 -2.25
CA GLY A 927 -21.73 17.59 -1.42
C GLY A 927 -20.89 16.67 -0.52
N GLY A 928 -20.94 15.34 -0.66
CA GLY A 928 -20.05 14.43 0.09
C GLY A 928 -20.35 14.29 1.59
N VAL A 929 -21.33 15.01 2.14
CA VAL A 929 -21.81 14.86 3.52
C VAL A 929 -23.34 14.79 3.53
N ALA A 930 -23.89 13.93 4.39
CA ALA A 930 -25.33 13.79 4.58
C ALA A 930 -25.71 13.94 6.06
N TRP A 931 -26.60 14.89 6.34
CA TRP A 931 -27.22 15.03 7.66
C TRP A 931 -28.43 14.10 7.79
N CYS A 932 -28.41 13.23 8.78
CA CYS A 932 -29.44 12.24 9.07
C CYS A 932 -30.21 12.66 10.34
N GLU A 933 -31.34 13.34 10.18
CA GLU A 933 -32.12 13.92 11.29
C GLU A 933 -32.57 12.86 12.31
N GLN A 934 -33.10 11.71 11.85
CA GLN A 934 -33.62 10.64 12.72
C GLN A 934 -32.54 10.06 13.65
N SER A 935 -31.31 9.95 13.17
CA SER A 935 -30.17 9.44 13.92
C SER A 935 -29.27 10.54 14.50
N ARG A 936 -29.60 11.82 14.28
CA ARG A 936 -28.77 12.99 14.59
C ARG A 936 -27.30 12.80 14.18
N THR A 937 -27.08 12.26 12.99
CA THR A 937 -25.75 11.83 12.53
C THR A 937 -25.37 12.54 11.23
N ASP A 938 -24.16 13.10 11.19
CA ASP A 938 -23.50 13.54 9.96
C ASP A 938 -22.67 12.37 9.39
N ALA A 939 -23.04 11.89 8.20
CA ALA A 939 -22.32 10.85 7.48
C ALA A 939 -21.40 11.49 6.42
N PHE A 940 -20.09 11.34 6.59
CA PHE A 940 -19.07 11.87 5.68
C PHE A 940 -18.68 10.79 4.67
N PHE A 941 -18.84 11.08 3.38
CA PHE A 941 -18.45 10.21 2.27
C PHE A 941 -17.20 10.77 1.61
N VAL A 942 -16.05 10.19 1.96
CA VAL A 942 -14.72 10.65 1.56
C VAL A 942 -14.18 9.76 0.46
N THR A 943 -13.73 10.36 -0.63
CA THR A 943 -12.94 9.69 -1.68
C THR A 943 -11.53 10.23 -1.57
N ILE A 944 -10.54 9.36 -1.32
CA ILE A 944 -9.15 9.77 -1.06
C ILE A 944 -8.53 10.28 -2.36
N ASN A 945 -8.59 9.47 -3.42
CA ASN A 945 -8.05 9.77 -4.74
C ASN A 945 -9.16 10.25 -5.70
N LYS A 946 -9.19 11.56 -5.95
CA LYS A 946 -10.27 12.20 -6.74
C LYS A 946 -10.00 12.25 -8.25
N ASP A 947 -8.78 11.99 -8.73
CA ASP A 947 -8.41 12.06 -10.16
C ASP A 947 -7.36 11.00 -10.55
N GLU A 948 -7.76 9.93 -11.27
CA GLU A 948 -6.84 8.94 -11.87
C GLU A 948 -6.18 9.44 -13.17
N ALA A 949 -6.74 10.46 -13.82
CA ALA A 949 -6.32 10.87 -15.16
C ALA A 949 -5.17 11.89 -15.17
N ASN A 950 -4.99 12.66 -14.08
CA ASN A 950 -3.97 13.70 -13.98
C ASN A 950 -3.53 13.85 -12.51
N HIS A 951 -2.36 13.30 -12.17
CA HIS A 951 -1.70 13.48 -10.88
C HIS A 951 -1.25 14.94 -10.68
N SER A 952 -2.18 15.88 -10.48
CA SER A 952 -1.82 17.24 -10.08
C SER A 952 -1.56 17.27 -8.57
N ALA A 953 -0.34 17.66 -8.18
CA ALA A 953 0.08 17.67 -6.77
C ALA A 953 -0.74 18.62 -5.88
N THR A 954 -1.57 19.49 -6.47
CA THR A 954 -2.39 20.50 -5.80
C THR A 954 -3.75 19.97 -5.32
N THR A 955 -4.27 18.87 -5.86
CA THR A 955 -5.59 18.30 -5.45
C THR A 955 -5.52 17.10 -4.51
N MET A 956 -4.37 16.44 -4.37
CA MET A 956 -4.26 15.15 -3.66
C MET A 956 -4.38 15.19 -2.12
N TYR A 957 -4.19 16.33 -1.45
CA TYR A 957 -3.96 16.35 0.01
C TYR A 957 -5.09 16.92 0.88
N LYS A 958 -6.35 16.84 0.44
CA LYS A 958 -7.48 17.41 1.20
C LYS A 958 -7.96 16.50 2.34
N ASP A 959 -8.08 15.21 2.06
CA ASP A 959 -8.63 14.23 2.99
C ASP A 959 -7.63 13.07 3.13
N TYR A 960 -7.09 12.83 4.32
CA TYR A 960 -6.02 11.84 4.53
C TYR A 960 -5.95 11.35 5.98
N ALA A 961 -5.38 10.16 6.19
CA ALA A 961 -5.06 9.62 7.50
C ALA A 961 -3.70 10.15 8.00
N LEU A 962 -3.67 10.66 9.22
CA LEU A 962 -2.43 11.06 9.92
C LEU A 962 -1.79 9.85 10.64
N SER A 963 -2.63 9.00 11.22
CA SER A 963 -2.27 7.74 11.86
C SER A 963 -3.47 6.80 11.84
N PRO A 964 -3.35 5.52 12.23
CA PRO A 964 -4.50 4.61 12.32
C PRO A 964 -5.64 5.16 13.17
N ASP A 965 -5.37 6.06 14.12
CA ASP A 965 -6.37 6.61 15.03
C ASP A 965 -6.84 8.03 14.65
N ILE A 966 -6.19 8.69 13.69
CA ILE A 966 -6.39 10.12 13.42
C ILE A 966 -6.61 10.35 11.92
N PHE A 967 -7.73 10.99 11.59
CA PHE A 967 -8.13 11.31 10.22
C PHE A 967 -8.29 12.82 10.02
N HIS A 968 -7.72 13.35 8.95
CA HIS A 968 -7.89 14.73 8.51
C HIS A 968 -8.95 14.81 7.42
N TRP A 969 -9.89 15.74 7.56
CA TRP A 969 -10.97 15.96 6.61
C TRP A 969 -11.20 17.45 6.34
N GLU A 970 -11.41 17.82 5.09
CA GLU A 970 -11.74 19.19 4.67
C GLU A 970 -13.22 19.33 4.32
N SER A 971 -13.87 20.34 4.88
CA SER A 971 -15.28 20.65 4.60
C SER A 971 -15.50 21.25 3.21
N GLN A 972 -16.77 21.33 2.80
CA GLN A 972 -17.14 21.98 1.54
C GLN A 972 -16.73 23.46 1.55
N ASN A 973 -16.32 24.00 0.38
CA ASN A 973 -15.78 25.36 0.23
C ASN A 973 -16.63 26.49 0.86
N ALA A 974 -17.94 26.31 0.99
CA ALA A 974 -18.84 27.31 1.56
C ALA A 974 -19.00 27.22 3.10
N THR A 975 -18.55 26.13 3.72
CA THR A 975 -18.74 25.87 5.15
C THR A 975 -17.72 26.66 5.97
N SER A 976 -18.20 27.42 6.95
CA SER A 976 -17.37 28.21 7.88
C SER A 976 -17.62 27.86 9.35
N PRO A 977 -16.67 28.14 10.27
CA PRO A 977 -16.86 27.85 11.70
C PRO A 977 -18.09 28.53 12.30
N SER A 978 -18.51 29.66 11.72
CA SER A 978 -19.69 30.42 12.11
C SER A 978 -21.01 29.89 11.52
N SER A 979 -20.95 29.08 10.47
CA SER A 979 -22.13 28.50 9.81
C SER A 979 -22.83 27.46 10.69
N PRO A 980 -24.16 27.23 10.54
CA PRO A 980 -24.87 26.21 11.31
C PRO A 980 -24.28 24.80 11.16
N VAL A 981 -23.84 24.47 9.95
CA VAL A 981 -23.19 23.20 9.62
C VAL A 981 -21.81 23.10 10.29
N GLY A 982 -20.99 24.15 10.18
CA GLY A 982 -19.68 24.21 10.84
C GLY A 982 -19.77 24.10 12.36
N LYS A 983 -20.73 24.77 13.00
CA LYS A 983 -20.95 24.66 14.46
C LYS A 983 -21.28 23.23 14.90
N ARG A 984 -22.08 22.51 14.11
CA ARG A 984 -22.43 21.11 14.38
C ARG A 984 -21.20 20.19 14.29
N TYR A 985 -20.30 20.43 13.34
CA TYR A 985 -19.05 19.68 13.23
C TYR A 985 -18.08 20.00 14.38
N LEU A 986 -17.96 21.26 14.77
CA LEU A 986 -16.98 21.71 15.76
C LEU A 986 -17.42 21.50 17.21
N ASP A 987 -18.72 21.42 17.49
CA ASP A 987 -19.27 21.08 18.80
C ASP A 987 -20.40 20.02 18.69
N PRO A 988 -20.06 18.76 18.36
CA PRO A 988 -21.06 17.71 18.22
C PRO A 988 -21.80 17.42 19.54
N ARG A 989 -21.10 17.55 20.68
CA ARG A 989 -21.69 17.28 22.01
C ARG A 989 -22.70 18.36 22.41
N GLY A 990 -22.41 19.63 22.14
CA GLY A 990 -23.36 20.73 22.38
C GLY A 990 -24.60 20.68 21.49
N HIS A 991 -24.49 20.04 20.32
CA HIS A 991 -25.59 19.87 19.36
C HIS A 991 -26.28 18.50 19.40
N ASP A 992 -25.91 17.63 20.36
CA ASP A 992 -26.42 16.26 20.49
C ASP A 992 -26.26 15.40 19.22
N SER A 993 -25.25 15.71 18.39
CA SER A 993 -24.97 15.08 17.10
C SER A 993 -23.75 14.16 17.13
N GLN A 994 -23.67 13.28 16.14
CA GLN A 994 -22.55 12.35 15.95
C GLN A 994 -22.02 12.45 14.52
N VAL A 995 -20.75 12.08 14.33
CA VAL A 995 -20.10 12.06 13.01
C VAL A 995 -19.63 10.64 12.72
N LEU A 996 -19.93 10.16 11.51
CA LEU A 996 -19.44 8.91 10.96
C LEU A 996 -18.62 9.19 9.70
N ILE A 997 -17.47 8.55 9.58
CA ILE A 997 -16.63 8.66 8.38
C ILE A 997 -16.72 7.37 7.57
N PHE A 998 -16.95 7.52 6.27
CA PHE A 998 -16.96 6.45 5.27
C PHE A 998 -15.95 6.82 4.17
N THR A 999 -14.92 6.00 3.97
CA THR A 999 -13.84 6.25 3.01
C THR A 999 -13.86 5.26 1.86
N ARG A 1000 -13.40 5.71 0.69
CA ARG A 1000 -13.02 4.85 -0.43
C ARG A 1000 -11.78 5.43 -1.09
N ASP A 1001 -10.98 4.57 -1.71
CA ASP A 1001 -9.79 5.00 -2.41
C ASP A 1001 -10.16 5.86 -3.63
N THR A 1002 -10.70 5.24 -4.67
CA THR A 1002 -11.17 5.92 -5.89
C THR A 1002 -12.70 5.88 -6.03
N ALA A 1003 -13.23 6.65 -6.99
CA ALA A 1003 -14.67 6.71 -7.21
C ALA A 1003 -15.23 5.46 -7.90
N ASP A 1004 -14.50 4.99 -8.90
CA ASP A 1004 -14.79 3.82 -9.71
C ASP A 1004 -13.50 2.99 -9.82
N ASP A 1005 -13.61 1.68 -10.00
CA ASP A 1005 -12.47 0.80 -10.23
C ASP A 1005 -12.01 0.85 -11.71
N GLU A 1006 -10.93 0.11 -12.03
CA GLU A 1006 -10.36 0.00 -13.39
C GLU A 1006 -11.37 -0.51 -14.45
N THR A 1007 -12.49 -1.09 -14.02
CA THR A 1007 -13.55 -1.60 -14.90
C THR A 1007 -14.71 -0.62 -15.04
N GLY A 1008 -14.67 0.51 -14.33
CA GLY A 1008 -15.71 1.54 -14.27
C GLY A 1008 -16.86 1.19 -13.32
N LEU A 1009 -16.65 0.27 -12.35
CA LEU A 1009 -17.62 -0.02 -11.31
C LEU A 1009 -17.43 0.92 -10.12
N THR A 1010 -18.51 1.51 -9.65
CA THR A 1010 -18.48 2.40 -8.49
C THR A 1010 -18.04 1.66 -7.23
N MET A 1011 -16.97 2.16 -6.61
CA MET A 1011 -16.39 1.58 -5.41
C MET A 1011 -17.26 1.87 -4.17
N PRO A 1012 -17.50 0.85 -3.31
CA PRO A 1012 -18.20 1.02 -2.05
C PRO A 1012 -17.36 1.82 -1.05
N TYR A 1013 -17.98 2.30 0.03
CA TYR A 1013 -17.25 2.97 1.11
C TYR A 1013 -17.02 2.02 2.29
N THR A 1014 -15.80 2.02 2.83
CA THR A 1014 -15.48 1.40 4.12
C THR A 1014 -15.88 2.32 5.26
N SER A 1015 -16.63 1.81 6.24
CA SER A 1015 -16.97 2.58 7.45
C SER A 1015 -15.79 2.65 8.40
N LEU A 1016 -15.29 3.85 8.72
CA LEU A 1016 -14.29 4.03 9.78
C LEU A 1016 -14.93 4.16 11.18
N GLY A 1017 -16.26 4.27 11.23
CA GLY A 1017 -17.02 4.37 12.47
C GLY A 1017 -17.11 5.78 13.04
N GLN A 1018 -17.33 5.86 14.36
CA GLN A 1018 -17.52 7.10 15.10
C GLN A 1018 -16.20 7.84 15.33
N VAL A 1019 -16.27 9.17 15.33
CA VAL A 1019 -15.13 10.07 15.56
C VAL A 1019 -15.41 11.14 16.62
N ASP A 1020 -14.35 11.53 17.32
CA ASP A 1020 -14.31 12.70 18.21
C ASP A 1020 -13.50 13.84 17.59
N TYR A 1021 -13.99 15.07 17.76
CA TYR A 1021 -13.30 16.28 17.30
C TYR A 1021 -12.00 16.52 18.10
N ILE A 1022 -10.89 16.84 17.40
CA ILE A 1022 -9.61 17.24 18.01
C ILE A 1022 -9.35 18.73 17.84
N GLN A 1023 -9.24 19.20 16.60
CA GLN A 1023 -8.86 20.57 16.25
C GLN A 1023 -9.34 20.94 14.84
N HIS A 1024 -9.34 22.24 14.51
CA HIS A 1024 -9.57 22.73 13.15
C HIS A 1024 -8.69 23.93 12.79
N LYS A 1025 -8.56 24.19 11.49
CA LYS A 1025 -7.94 25.38 10.89
C LYS A 1025 -8.74 25.83 9.66
N GLY A 1026 -8.56 27.08 9.24
CA GLY A 1026 -9.22 27.64 8.06
C GLY A 1026 -10.62 28.21 8.35
N GLU A 1027 -11.08 29.10 7.48
CA GLU A 1027 -12.39 29.73 7.58
C GLU A 1027 -13.36 29.25 6.51
N LYS A 1028 -12.94 29.16 5.24
CA LYS A 1028 -13.72 28.63 4.11
C LYS A 1028 -12.77 28.00 3.09
N PRO A 1029 -12.62 26.67 3.04
CA PRO A 1029 -13.23 25.65 3.89
C PRO A 1029 -12.58 25.51 5.28
N ILE A 1030 -13.25 24.80 6.19
CA ILE A 1030 -12.70 24.32 7.46
C ILE A 1030 -11.97 22.99 7.24
N ALA A 1031 -10.72 22.90 7.69
CA ALA A 1031 -9.95 21.67 7.80
C ALA A 1031 -10.03 21.15 9.25
N ILE A 1032 -10.51 19.92 9.45
CA ILE A 1032 -10.80 19.33 10.77
C ILE A 1032 -10.00 18.05 10.97
N THR A 1033 -9.40 17.89 12.16
CA THR A 1033 -8.75 16.65 12.59
C THR A 1033 -9.66 15.88 13.55
N TRP A 1034 -9.91 14.62 13.22
CA TRP A 1034 -10.81 13.71 13.93
C TRP A 1034 -10.02 12.55 14.57
N LYS A 1035 -10.40 12.16 15.79
CA LYS A 1035 -9.93 10.93 16.45
C LYS A 1035 -10.96 9.84 16.25
N LEU A 1036 -10.56 8.71 15.68
CA LEU A 1036 -11.39 7.54 15.53
C LEU A 1036 -11.58 6.81 16.87
N HIS A 1037 -12.78 6.29 17.10
CA HIS A 1037 -13.07 5.45 18.28
C HIS A 1037 -12.45 4.05 18.14
N ARG A 1038 -12.30 3.58 16.91
CA ARG A 1038 -11.65 2.33 16.54
C ARG A 1038 -10.55 2.64 15.51
N PRO A 1039 -9.30 2.20 15.72
CA PRO A 1039 -8.23 2.42 14.75
C PRO A 1039 -8.60 1.84 13.38
N MET A 1040 -8.23 2.54 12.31
CA MET A 1040 -8.40 2.10 10.92
C MET A 1040 -7.79 0.71 10.72
N PRO A 1041 -8.43 -0.15 9.89
CA PRO A 1041 -7.76 -1.29 9.30
C PRO A 1041 -6.49 -0.84 8.60
N ALA A 1042 -5.45 -1.66 8.65
CA ALA A 1042 -4.14 -1.26 8.19
C ALA A 1042 -4.06 -1.08 6.66
N ASP A 1043 -4.82 -1.88 5.89
CA ASP A 1043 -5.01 -1.71 4.44
C ASP A 1043 -5.68 -0.36 4.12
N VAL A 1044 -6.76 -0.02 4.82
CA VAL A 1044 -7.45 1.27 4.66
C VAL A 1044 -6.55 2.45 5.07
N TYR A 1045 -5.73 2.27 6.10
CA TYR A 1045 -4.74 3.27 6.51
C TYR A 1045 -3.66 3.45 5.46
N ALA A 1046 -3.16 2.36 4.85
CA ALA A 1046 -2.16 2.43 3.79
C ALA A 1046 -2.69 3.24 2.59
N ASP A 1047 -3.93 2.98 2.15
CA ASP A 1047 -4.57 3.72 1.06
C ASP A 1047 -4.80 5.20 1.41
N ALA A 1048 -5.15 5.50 2.66
CA ALA A 1048 -5.48 6.85 3.11
C ALA A 1048 -4.28 7.67 3.62
N ALA A 1049 -3.12 7.06 3.84
CA ALA A 1049 -1.98 7.72 4.45
C ALA A 1049 -1.32 8.69 3.45
N ALA A 1050 -1.15 9.95 3.87
CA ALA A 1050 -0.54 11.01 3.05
C ALA A 1050 0.92 10.74 2.61
N VAL A 1051 1.57 9.73 3.18
CA VAL A 1051 2.97 9.34 2.89
C VAL A 1051 3.05 8.21 1.85
N ALA A 1052 1.95 7.48 1.61
CA ALA A 1052 1.89 6.39 0.63
C ALA A 1052 1.48 6.86 -0.78
N GLN A 1053 1.11 8.14 -0.95
CA GLN A 1053 0.61 8.73 -2.21
C GLN A 1053 1.53 9.80 -2.82
#